data_AF-G7M7E6-F1
#
_entry.id   AF-G7M7E6-F1
#
_cell.length_a   1.000
_cell.length_b   1.000
_cell.length_c   1.000
_cell.angle_alpha   90.00
_cell.angle_beta   90.00
_cell.angle_gamma   90.00
#
_symmetry.space_group_name_H-M   'P 1'
#
loop_
_entity.id
_entity.type
_entity.pdbx_description
1 polymer ?
#
loop_
_entity_poly.entity_id
_entity_poly.type
_entity_poly.pdbx_seq_one_letter_code
_entity_poly.pdbx_strand_id
1 'polypeptide(L)'
;MKLKRWTSILVLMVSFLGVSNYIPANATEISASIMQNRDNTVNESQSEYKNVLEEDTTTPAATQVSITSETQQNEKNNANIVDSSLKTVTETYVNPMYKDVDLESSSSASNTFSSFSTLTGTSQQAFATIKEASDYMREQMVKRSDTITFTVNTSYYPNISEDIFNLAIEDSDKASSSEGDYLYAHFKSYNSKMSYSSSYVIFTYNISYLTTYEQEQEVNSKVKNVLDSLNVYNSDEYTKIKAVHDYIVQNIKYDYSLQNYSAYNAIVENNVVCQGFASLTYKILKELGIGVRYITGMGGGGAHGWNIARINGKWYNIDNTWDENLYSYSDTISYRYFLKNNTDFDDHIRNPEYDTDSFNKAYEMSNDSYVYSPTKVESVTLNTNSLNWTVGKTGTFTATIAPSNASNKAVTWGSSNTKVATVDANGKLTAVGAGSATITCTASDGSGKSATCTVTVTNPLTKVTSVALNTANLNWTVGKTGTFTVTVGPSNASNKGVTWKSSNTKVATVDANGKLTAVGAGSATITCTASDGSGKSATCVVTVTPAIVKATSVKLNTNKLNWTVGKTGTFTATVAPSNASNKGVTWKSSNTKIATVSSNGKLTAVGVGSGTITCTASDGSGKSATCTLTVTNPLTKVTSVALNTANLNWTVGKTGTFTVTVGPSNASNKGVTWKSSNTKVATVYANGKLTAVGAGSATITCTASDGSGKSATCVVTVTPAIVKATSVKLNTNKLNWTVGKTGTFTATVAPSNASNKGVTWRSSNTKVATVSSNGKLTAVGVGSATITCTASDGSGKYATCAVTVIK
;
A
#
# COMPACT_ATOMS: atom_id res chain seq x y z
N MET A 1 41.19 28.98 -7.10
CA MET A 1 40.99 30.14 -8.01
C MET A 1 39.48 30.30 -8.22
N LYS A 2 38.88 31.50 -8.03
CA LYS A 2 38.52 32.50 -9.08
C LYS A 2 37.74 31.87 -10.27
N LEU A 3 36.59 32.34 -10.75
CA LEU A 3 35.88 33.63 -10.53
C LEU A 3 34.36 33.61 -10.97
N LYS A 4 33.54 34.41 -10.27
CA LYS A 4 32.20 35.06 -10.54
C LYS A 4 31.39 34.94 -11.88
N ARG A 5 30.05 34.88 -11.69
CA ARG A 5 28.88 35.51 -12.43
C ARG A 5 28.61 35.03 -13.88
N TRP A 6 27.40 35.04 -14.48
CA TRP A 6 26.24 35.99 -14.58
C TRP A 6 24.87 35.21 -14.67
N THR A 7 23.69 35.60 -14.13
CA THR A 7 22.63 36.56 -14.58
C THR A 7 22.18 36.43 -16.07
N SER A 8 20.90 36.38 -16.51
CA SER A 8 19.52 36.57 -15.93
C SER A 8 18.38 36.06 -16.89
N ILE A 9 17.10 36.30 -16.52
CA ILE A 9 15.83 36.53 -17.32
C ILE A 9 14.76 35.40 -17.19
N LEU A 10 13.63 35.56 -16.45
CA LEU A 10 12.34 36.29 -16.68
C LEU A 10 11.38 35.60 -17.69
N VAL A 11 10.13 35.21 -17.34
CA VAL A 11 8.82 35.87 -17.66
C VAL A 11 7.65 34.90 -17.25
N LEU A 12 6.34 35.26 -17.11
CA LEU A 12 5.61 36.25 -16.26
C LEU A 12 4.07 36.11 -16.49
N MET A 13 3.27 35.62 -15.52
CA MET A 13 1.77 35.69 -15.43
C MET A 13 1.35 35.20 -14.01
N VAL A 14 0.86 35.98 -13.03
CA VAL A 14 -0.16 37.06 -12.90
C VAL A 14 -1.61 36.55 -12.84
N SER A 15 -2.16 36.49 -11.61
CA SER A 15 -3.50 36.94 -11.14
C SER A 15 -3.92 36.28 -9.81
N PHE A 16 -4.64 36.89 -8.85
CA PHE A 16 -4.78 38.30 -8.42
C PHE A 16 -5.43 38.35 -7.00
N LEU A 17 -5.36 39.50 -6.30
CA LEU A 17 -6.00 39.91 -5.01
C LEU A 17 -5.40 39.24 -3.74
N GLY A 18 -4.83 39.95 -2.75
CA GLY A 18 -5.29 41.14 -2.01
C GLY A 18 -5.86 40.67 -0.66
N VAL A 19 -5.38 41.04 0.53
CA VAL A 19 -5.06 42.39 1.07
C VAL A 19 -3.93 42.37 2.14
N SER A 20 -3.20 43.49 2.25
CA SER A 20 -2.38 44.05 3.35
C SER A 20 -2.85 43.82 4.82
N ASN A 21 -2.08 44.05 5.91
CA ASN A 21 -0.69 44.46 6.20
C ASN A 21 -0.42 44.19 7.71
N TYR A 22 0.80 43.81 8.14
CA TYR A 22 1.60 44.47 9.22
C TYR A 22 2.90 43.70 9.58
N ILE A 23 4.03 44.41 9.54
CA ILE A 23 5.42 44.09 9.99
C ILE A 23 5.99 45.48 10.34
N PRO A 24 6.75 45.75 11.44
CA PRO A 24 7.96 45.05 11.92
C PRO A 24 7.95 44.83 13.47
N ALA A 25 8.98 44.39 14.24
CA ALA A 25 10.39 44.03 14.09
C ALA A 25 10.75 43.02 15.23
N ASN A 26 11.95 42.48 15.50
CA ASN A 26 13.29 42.49 14.90
C ASN A 26 14.11 41.25 15.41
N ALA A 27 15.43 41.20 15.16
CA ALA A 27 16.48 40.34 15.74
C ALA A 27 16.44 38.84 15.37
N THR A 28 17.32 38.26 14.52
CA THR A 28 18.80 38.05 14.61
C THR A 28 19.26 37.39 15.93
N GLU A 29 20.05 36.32 15.96
CA GLU A 29 20.97 35.76 14.94
C GLU A 29 21.42 34.30 15.30
N ILE A 30 21.98 33.55 14.32
CA ILE A 30 23.03 32.47 14.49
C ILE A 30 22.59 31.18 15.27
N SER A 31 22.97 29.93 14.92
CA SER A 31 23.86 29.32 13.92
C SER A 31 23.38 27.93 13.44
N ALA A 32 23.92 27.47 12.30
CA ALA A 32 23.99 26.04 11.95
C ALA A 32 24.92 25.26 12.95
N SER A 33 25.07 23.93 12.97
CA SER A 33 25.13 23.00 11.83
C SER A 33 25.20 21.49 12.20
N ILE A 34 24.60 20.64 11.33
CA ILE A 34 25.14 19.36 10.79
C ILE A 34 25.12 18.05 11.64
N MET A 35 24.60 17.00 10.98
CA MET A 35 24.60 15.55 11.29
C MET A 35 26.05 14.96 11.39
N GLN A 36 26.35 13.76 11.92
CA GLN A 36 25.90 12.43 11.45
C GLN A 36 26.66 11.28 12.17
N ASN A 37 26.03 10.10 12.38
CA ASN A 37 26.65 8.74 12.60
C ASN A 37 27.51 8.52 13.89
N ARG A 38 27.60 7.33 14.54
CA ARG A 38 27.23 5.93 14.19
C ARG A 38 27.23 4.97 15.43
N ASP A 39 26.36 3.96 15.42
CA ASP A 39 26.37 2.57 15.97
C ASP A 39 27.03 2.12 17.31
N ASN A 40 26.34 1.16 17.97
CA ASN A 40 26.75 0.16 19.01
C ASN A 40 27.01 0.67 20.45
N THR A 41 26.67 -0.04 21.56
CA THR A 41 26.19 -1.43 21.79
C THR A 41 25.51 -1.60 23.18
N VAL A 42 24.43 -2.41 23.25
CA VAL A 42 24.06 -3.44 24.28
C VAL A 42 24.03 -3.15 25.81
N ASN A 43 22.88 -3.56 26.41
CA ASN A 43 22.53 -3.98 27.79
C ASN A 43 22.36 -3.02 29.01
N GLU A 44 21.13 -3.11 29.55
CA GLU A 44 20.72 -3.39 30.94
C GLU A 44 21.05 -2.49 32.16
N SER A 45 20.00 -2.40 32.99
CA SER A 45 19.96 -2.18 34.45
C SER A 45 20.02 -0.74 35.03
N GLN A 46 18.88 -0.41 35.66
CA GLN A 46 18.66 0.29 36.94
C GLN A 46 19.26 1.69 37.24
N SER A 47 18.35 2.57 37.69
CA SER A 47 18.48 3.63 38.73
C SER A 47 19.87 4.25 38.99
N GLU A 48 20.05 5.58 38.92
CA GLU A 48 19.55 6.50 39.96
C GLU A 48 19.69 8.01 39.61
N TYR A 49 18.94 8.84 40.36
CA TYR A 49 19.20 10.22 40.82
C TYR A 49 19.28 11.48 39.91
N LYS A 50 18.58 12.53 40.41
CA LYS A 50 18.86 13.99 40.36
C LYS A 50 18.71 14.73 39.01
N ASN A 51 18.27 15.99 38.95
CA ASN A 51 17.46 16.88 39.84
C ASN A 51 17.10 18.13 38.98
N VAL A 52 16.79 19.30 39.59
CA VAL A 52 16.90 20.68 39.02
C VAL A 52 15.75 21.10 38.06
N LEU A 53 14.99 22.20 38.25
CA LEU A 53 14.88 23.24 39.31
C LEU A 53 13.49 23.94 39.29
N GLU A 54 13.10 24.52 40.45
CA GLU A 54 12.47 25.85 40.69
C GLU A 54 11.14 26.26 39.97
N GLU A 55 10.29 27.16 40.50
CA GLU A 55 10.44 28.09 41.66
C GLU A 55 9.09 28.45 42.35
N ASP A 56 9.22 29.05 43.54
CA ASP A 56 8.44 30.18 44.08
C ASP A 56 7.33 29.98 45.17
N THR A 57 7.22 31.03 46.01
CA THR A 57 6.24 31.36 47.05
C THR A 57 6.46 30.86 48.50
N THR A 58 7.52 31.40 49.09
CA THR A 58 7.50 32.14 50.39
C THR A 58 6.38 31.85 51.41
N THR A 59 6.75 31.42 52.62
CA THR A 59 6.01 31.70 53.87
C THR A 59 7.01 31.79 55.05
N PRO A 60 6.69 32.50 56.16
CA PRO A 60 7.70 33.14 57.01
C PRO A 60 8.28 32.26 58.13
N ALA A 61 9.41 32.73 58.68
CA ALA A 61 10.19 32.03 59.70
C ALA A 61 9.45 31.90 61.05
N ALA A 62 9.17 30.65 61.44
CA ALA A 62 8.88 30.32 62.84
C ALA A 62 10.16 30.50 63.67
N THR A 63 10.14 31.40 64.65
CA THR A 63 11.29 31.61 65.54
C THR A 63 11.41 30.43 66.49
N GLN A 64 12.44 29.59 66.34
CA GLN A 64 12.81 28.63 67.38
C GLN A 64 13.26 29.41 68.63
N VAL A 65 12.61 29.16 69.76
CA VAL A 65 13.16 29.49 71.07
C VAL A 65 14.16 28.38 71.41
N SER A 66 15.44 28.73 71.41
CA SER A 66 16.54 27.79 71.64
C SER A 66 16.65 27.45 73.13
N ILE A 67 16.36 26.21 73.50
CA ILE A 67 16.92 25.61 74.73
C ILE A 67 18.15 24.81 74.30
N THR A 68 19.33 25.24 74.73
CA THR A 68 20.61 24.67 74.34
C THR A 68 20.83 23.29 74.95
N SER A 69 20.85 22.25 74.10
CA SER A 69 21.27 20.90 74.48
C SER A 69 22.77 20.71 74.25
N GLU A 70 23.57 20.68 75.33
CA GLU A 70 24.89 20.06 75.32
C GLU A 70 24.89 18.84 76.26
N THR A 71 24.90 17.64 75.69
CA THR A 71 25.95 16.63 75.95
C THR A 71 25.86 15.44 74.99
N GLN A 72 26.96 14.70 74.87
CA GLN A 72 27.24 13.78 73.77
C GLN A 72 26.86 12.32 74.07
N GLN A 73 26.25 11.68 73.07
CA GLN A 73 26.66 10.39 72.49
C GLN A 73 27.52 9.42 73.34
N ASN A 74 26.97 8.24 73.66
CA ASN A 74 27.72 6.97 73.53
C ASN A 74 26.82 5.72 73.52
N GLU A 75 27.19 4.73 72.72
CA GLU A 75 26.57 3.40 72.70
C GLU A 75 27.20 2.47 73.76
N LYS A 76 26.39 1.63 74.44
CA LYS A 76 26.64 0.17 74.53
C LYS A 76 25.61 -0.62 75.36
N ASN A 77 25.21 -1.76 74.77
CA ASN A 77 24.97 -3.07 75.37
C ASN A 77 24.26 -3.17 76.74
N ASN A 78 22.97 -3.47 76.64
CA ASN A 78 22.19 -4.43 77.45
C ASN A 78 23.00 -5.33 78.42
N ALA A 79 22.90 -5.03 79.73
CA ALA A 79 23.12 -5.99 80.81
C ALA A 79 22.43 -5.50 82.11
N ASN A 80 21.60 -6.35 82.72
CA ASN A 80 21.04 -6.10 84.06
C ASN A 80 22.16 -6.03 85.11
N ILE A 81 22.41 -4.84 85.67
CA ILE A 81 23.06 -4.69 86.96
C ILE A 81 22.19 -3.76 87.81
N VAL A 82 21.51 -4.34 88.79
CA VAL A 82 20.82 -3.60 89.84
C VAL A 82 21.90 -3.02 90.76
N ASP A 83 22.05 -1.69 90.76
CA ASP A 83 22.66 -0.99 91.89
C ASP A 83 21.81 -1.29 93.12
N SER A 84 22.40 -1.89 94.14
CA SER A 84 21.69 -2.34 95.34
C SER A 84 21.22 -1.20 96.25
N SER A 85 21.42 0.06 95.85
CA SER A 85 21.01 1.26 96.59
C SER A 85 20.35 2.34 95.72
N LEU A 86 19.37 1.95 94.87
CA LEU A 86 18.48 2.91 94.20
C LEU A 86 17.89 3.91 95.20
N LYS A 87 18.17 5.19 94.99
CA LYS A 87 17.55 6.27 95.77
C LYS A 87 16.11 6.42 95.32
N THR A 88 15.21 6.66 96.27
CA THR A 88 13.78 6.82 95.99
C THR A 88 13.31 8.21 96.41
N VAL A 89 12.64 8.90 95.51
CA VAL A 89 11.93 10.17 95.73
C VAL A 89 10.48 9.97 95.33
N THR A 90 9.56 10.67 96.02
CA THR A 90 8.15 10.70 95.67
C THR A 90 7.70 12.15 95.56
N GLU A 91 7.05 12.49 94.45
CA GLU A 91 6.45 13.80 94.20
C GLU A 91 4.93 13.65 94.07
N THR A 92 4.19 14.70 94.35
CA THR A 92 2.72 14.75 94.19
C THR A 92 2.35 16.06 93.56
N TYR A 93 1.56 15.98 92.50
CA TYR A 93 1.06 17.13 91.78
C TYR A 93 -0.45 17.06 91.75
N VAL A 94 -1.11 18.15 92.16
CA VAL A 94 -2.55 18.34 92.04
C VAL A 94 -2.75 19.43 90.99
N ASN A 95 -3.58 19.14 89.99
CA ASN A 95 -3.91 20.12 88.97
C ASN A 95 -4.49 21.39 89.63
N PRO A 96 -3.91 22.59 89.39
CA PRO A 96 -4.43 23.85 89.95
C PRO A 96 -5.93 24.04 89.74
N MET A 97 -6.49 23.51 88.64
CA MET A 97 -7.91 23.58 88.30
C MET A 97 -8.84 22.85 89.28
N TYR A 98 -8.33 21.88 90.03
CA TYR A 98 -9.11 21.02 90.94
C TYR A 98 -8.64 21.10 92.40
N LYS A 99 -7.63 21.91 92.70
CA LYS A 99 -6.99 21.98 94.01
C LYS A 99 -7.95 22.31 95.16
N ASP A 100 -8.92 23.18 94.90
CA ASP A 100 -9.88 23.68 95.88
C ASP A 100 -11.32 23.18 95.58
N VAL A 101 -11.46 22.11 94.79
CA VAL A 101 -12.76 21.50 94.39
C VAL A 101 -12.96 20.18 95.11
N ASP A 102 -14.10 20.00 95.78
CA ASP A 102 -14.48 18.72 96.37
C ASP A 102 -15.02 17.76 95.28
N LEU A 103 -14.14 16.85 94.84
CA LEU A 103 -14.43 15.83 93.82
C LEU A 103 -14.67 14.43 94.43
N GLU A 104 -14.75 14.31 95.77
CA GLU A 104 -15.05 13.04 96.46
C GLU A 104 -16.50 12.59 96.22
N SER A 105 -17.43 13.53 96.00
CA SER A 105 -18.87 13.26 95.84
C SER A 105 -19.30 12.94 94.40
N SER A 106 -18.48 13.24 93.39
CA SER A 106 -18.88 13.18 91.96
C SER A 106 -18.16 12.13 91.13
N SER A 107 -17.17 11.41 91.68
CA SER A 107 -16.35 10.46 90.89
C SER A 107 -16.52 8.98 91.30
N SER A 108 -16.66 8.12 90.29
CA SER A 108 -16.63 6.65 90.42
C SER A 108 -15.21 6.09 90.57
N ALA A 109 -14.18 6.95 90.43
CA ALA A 109 -12.77 6.61 90.55
C ALA A 109 -12.19 7.16 91.87
N SER A 110 -11.94 6.25 92.82
CA SER A 110 -11.43 6.54 94.16
C SER A 110 -10.20 7.47 94.16
N ASN A 111 -10.23 8.51 95.00
CA ASN A 111 -9.08 9.40 95.23
C ASN A 111 -7.95 8.76 96.06
N THR A 112 -8.11 7.52 96.55
CA THR A 112 -7.02 6.83 97.25
C THR A 112 -6.01 6.24 96.26
N PHE A 113 -4.87 6.92 96.08
CA PHE A 113 -3.71 6.35 95.40
C PHE A 113 -3.36 4.99 96.01
N SER A 114 -3.35 3.94 95.18
CA SER A 114 -2.93 2.61 95.61
C SER A 114 -1.47 2.63 96.04
N SER A 115 -1.14 1.89 97.10
CA SER A 115 0.25 1.75 97.55
C SER A 115 1.10 1.18 96.41
N PHE A 116 2.22 1.84 96.06
CA PHE A 116 3.14 1.39 95.02
C PHE A 116 3.54 -0.08 95.19
N SER A 117 2.93 -0.96 94.40
CA SER A 117 3.23 -2.39 94.41
C SER A 117 4.60 -2.62 93.76
N THR A 118 5.39 -3.52 94.35
CA THR A 118 6.66 -3.94 93.76
C THR A 118 6.37 -4.85 92.57
N LEU A 119 6.30 -4.28 91.36
CA LEU A 119 6.20 -5.01 90.10
C LEU A 119 7.50 -5.76 89.80
N THR A 120 7.63 -6.96 90.36
CA THR A 120 8.68 -7.92 90.00
C THR A 120 8.20 -8.81 88.84
N GLY A 121 8.54 -8.47 87.59
CA GLY A 121 8.45 -9.46 86.50
C GLY A 121 8.01 -9.03 85.10
N THR A 122 7.79 -7.74 84.81
CA THR A 122 7.60 -7.26 83.43
C THR A 122 8.79 -6.43 82.97
N SER A 123 9.19 -6.57 81.70
CA SER A 123 10.21 -5.72 81.09
C SER A 123 9.70 -4.29 81.00
N GLN A 124 10.13 -3.43 81.94
CA GLN A 124 9.77 -2.02 81.95
C GLN A 124 10.29 -1.37 80.66
N GLN A 125 9.44 -0.59 80.02
CA GLN A 125 9.78 0.08 78.77
C GLN A 125 10.84 1.15 79.06
N ALA A 126 11.96 1.09 78.35
CA ALA A 126 13.12 1.95 78.59
C ALA A 126 13.32 2.92 77.42
N PHE A 127 13.46 4.20 77.73
CA PHE A 127 13.58 5.29 76.78
C PHE A 127 14.97 5.95 76.86
N ALA A 128 15.49 6.40 75.72
CA ALA A 128 16.77 7.09 75.67
C ALA A 128 16.64 8.58 76.07
N THR A 129 15.47 9.16 75.87
CA THR A 129 15.20 10.58 76.14
C THR A 129 13.93 10.79 76.97
N ILE A 130 13.88 11.95 77.62
CA ILE A 130 12.70 12.46 78.32
C ILE A 130 11.51 12.62 77.36
N LYS A 131 11.73 13.06 76.12
CA LYS A 131 10.66 13.27 75.15
C LYS A 131 9.98 11.95 74.76
N GLU A 132 10.74 10.90 74.44
CA GLU A 132 10.18 9.57 74.14
C GLU A 132 9.34 9.02 75.30
N ALA A 133 9.83 9.22 76.54
CA ALA A 133 9.09 8.82 77.75
C ALA A 133 7.81 9.64 77.96
N SER A 134 7.84 10.94 77.63
CA SER A 134 6.68 11.84 77.69
C SER A 134 5.64 11.51 76.63
N ASP A 135 6.07 11.13 75.42
CA ASP A 135 5.19 10.71 74.33
C ASP A 135 4.51 9.37 74.68
N TYR A 136 5.24 8.41 75.27
CA TYR A 136 4.64 7.19 75.84
C TYR A 136 3.67 7.49 76.98
N MET A 137 4.03 8.40 77.89
CA MET A 137 3.15 8.81 78.98
C MET A 137 1.84 9.42 78.44
N ARG A 138 1.91 10.26 77.40
CA ARG A 138 0.74 10.80 76.68
C ARG A 138 -0.14 9.68 76.13
N GLU A 139 0.44 8.69 75.43
CA GLU A 139 -0.32 7.55 74.91
C GLU A 139 -1.06 6.75 76.00
N GLN A 140 -0.47 6.64 77.20
CA GLN A 140 -1.09 5.96 78.34
C GLN A 140 -2.15 6.85 79.02
N MET A 141 -1.94 8.17 79.10
CA MET A 141 -2.92 9.11 79.63
C MET A 141 -4.17 9.24 78.73
N VAL A 142 -4.01 9.18 77.41
CA VAL A 142 -5.14 9.07 76.45
C VAL A 142 -5.94 7.79 76.71
N LYS A 143 -5.29 6.70 77.12
CA LYS A 143 -5.92 5.42 77.50
C LYS A 143 -6.44 5.40 78.94
N ARG A 144 -6.36 6.53 79.67
CA ARG A 144 -6.72 6.65 81.10
C ARG A 144 -6.06 5.56 81.96
N SER A 145 -4.80 5.22 81.68
CA SER A 145 -4.02 4.29 82.49
C SER A 145 -3.73 4.89 83.86
N ASP A 146 -4.30 4.29 84.93
CA ASP A 146 -4.14 4.75 86.32
C ASP A 146 -2.72 4.56 86.87
N THR A 147 -1.96 3.57 86.38
CA THR A 147 -0.55 3.36 86.73
C THR A 147 0.30 3.27 85.46
N ILE A 148 1.34 4.10 85.38
CA ILE A 148 2.27 4.18 84.24
C ILE A 148 3.70 4.00 84.76
N THR A 149 4.40 2.97 84.28
CA THR A 149 5.78 2.64 84.70
C THR A 149 6.72 2.54 83.50
N PHE A 150 7.85 3.24 83.57
CA PHE A 150 8.91 3.20 82.55
C PHE A 150 10.26 3.62 83.13
N THR A 151 11.33 3.39 82.36
CA THR A 151 12.70 3.80 82.68
C THR A 151 13.17 4.85 81.67
N VAL A 152 13.89 5.87 82.13
CA VAL A 152 14.57 6.84 81.27
C VAL A 152 16.08 6.75 81.54
N ASN A 153 16.87 6.56 80.48
CA ASN A 153 18.33 6.42 80.54
C ASN A 153 19.02 7.79 80.68
N THR A 154 18.72 8.48 81.78
CA THR A 154 19.26 9.81 82.11
C THR A 154 19.58 9.92 83.61
N SER A 155 20.45 10.87 83.96
CA SER A 155 20.73 11.21 85.36
C SER A 155 19.53 11.93 85.99
N TYR A 156 19.25 11.62 87.25
CA TYR A 156 18.25 12.35 88.04
C TYR A 156 18.61 13.84 88.20
N TYR A 157 17.62 14.71 88.03
CA TYR A 157 17.66 16.12 88.42
C TYR A 157 16.29 16.53 89.03
N PRO A 158 16.23 17.58 89.86
CA PRO A 158 14.96 18.03 90.46
C PRO A 158 13.92 18.41 89.40
N ASN A 159 12.66 18.05 89.63
CA ASN A 159 11.53 18.33 88.72
C ASN A 159 11.51 17.51 87.42
N ILE A 160 12.41 16.53 87.21
CA ILE A 160 12.37 15.66 86.02
C ILE A 160 11.01 14.96 85.83
N SER A 161 10.27 14.69 86.92
CA SER A 161 8.93 14.12 86.84
C SER A 161 7.90 15.11 86.27
N GLU A 162 7.98 16.36 86.70
CA GLU A 162 7.14 17.47 86.24
C GLU A 162 7.45 17.83 84.78
N ASP A 163 8.73 17.84 84.37
CA ASP A 163 9.14 18.04 82.97
C ASP A 163 8.55 16.98 82.04
N ILE A 164 8.60 15.70 82.43
CA ILE A 164 8.02 14.59 81.65
C ILE A 164 6.49 14.75 81.56
N PHE A 165 5.84 15.09 82.67
CA PHE A 165 4.39 15.30 82.70
C PHE A 165 3.97 16.48 81.81
N ASN A 166 4.63 17.63 81.95
CA ASN A 166 4.36 18.84 81.18
C ASN A 166 4.56 18.60 79.67
N LEU A 167 5.59 17.85 79.27
CA LEU A 167 5.78 17.42 77.88
C LEU A 167 4.72 16.41 77.42
N ALA A 168 4.16 15.59 78.30
CA ALA A 168 3.07 14.67 77.97
C ALA A 168 1.75 15.40 77.71
N ILE A 169 1.45 16.49 78.44
CA ILE A 169 0.24 17.31 78.27
C ILE A 169 0.41 18.53 77.33
N GLU A 170 1.60 18.76 76.76
CA GLU A 170 1.89 19.85 75.82
C GLU A 170 0.93 19.83 74.60
N ASP A 171 0.20 20.92 74.36
CA ASP A 171 -0.63 21.06 73.16
C ASP A 171 0.14 21.60 71.95
N SER A 172 -0.26 21.17 70.76
CA SER A 172 0.27 21.63 69.48
C SER A 172 -0.73 21.43 68.33
N ASP A 173 -0.44 22.00 67.16
CA ASP A 173 -1.15 21.72 65.90
C ASP A 173 -1.08 20.24 65.46
N LYS A 174 -0.31 19.38 66.15
CA LYS A 174 -0.23 17.93 65.90
C LYS A 174 -0.97 17.07 66.94
N ALA A 175 -1.37 17.63 68.07
CA ALA A 175 -2.07 16.89 69.11
C ALA A 175 -3.46 16.45 68.62
N SER A 176 -3.87 15.22 68.94
CA SER A 176 -5.23 14.75 68.64
C SER A 176 -6.29 15.47 69.50
N SER A 177 -7.56 15.28 69.15
CA SER A 177 -8.72 15.74 69.93
C SER A 177 -8.86 15.09 71.33
N SER A 178 -7.94 14.19 71.70
CA SER A 178 -7.86 13.57 73.03
C SER A 178 -6.54 13.89 73.76
N GLU A 179 -5.72 14.80 73.21
CA GLU A 179 -4.37 15.16 73.68
C GLU A 179 -4.25 16.64 74.04
N GLY A 180 -3.07 17.03 74.54
CA GLY A 180 -2.73 18.40 74.85
C GLY A 180 -3.59 18.95 76.00
N ASP A 181 -4.16 20.13 75.76
CA ASP A 181 -5.08 20.82 76.66
C ASP A 181 -6.25 19.95 77.14
N TYR A 182 -6.74 19.02 76.31
CA TYR A 182 -7.80 18.10 76.71
C TYR A 182 -7.37 17.10 77.80
N LEU A 183 -6.10 16.66 77.78
CA LEU A 183 -5.55 15.81 78.84
C LEU A 183 -5.36 16.59 80.13
N TYR A 184 -4.80 17.81 80.03
CA TYR A 184 -4.67 18.71 81.17
C TYR A 184 -6.05 18.96 81.82
N ALA A 185 -7.06 19.24 81.00
CA ALA A 185 -8.43 19.47 81.44
C ALA A 185 -9.16 18.23 82.02
N HIS A 186 -8.65 17.00 81.85
CA HIS A 186 -9.27 15.78 82.40
C HIS A 186 -8.42 15.08 83.47
N PHE A 187 -7.28 15.65 83.82
CA PHE A 187 -6.36 15.15 84.82
C PHE A 187 -6.61 15.83 86.18
N LYS A 188 -6.86 15.04 87.24
CA LYS A 188 -7.05 15.55 88.62
C LYS A 188 -5.72 15.75 89.34
N SER A 189 -4.92 14.69 89.43
CA SER A 189 -3.68 14.65 90.22
C SER A 189 -2.83 13.43 89.89
N TYR A 190 -1.52 13.49 90.14
CA TYR A 190 -0.64 12.33 90.14
C TYR A 190 0.19 12.25 91.41
N ASN A 191 0.59 11.04 91.76
CA ASN A 191 1.70 10.76 92.65
C ASN A 191 2.75 9.98 91.86
N SER A 192 3.97 10.51 91.76
CA SER A 192 5.07 9.90 91.01
C SER A 192 6.15 9.41 91.97
N LYS A 193 6.48 8.12 91.88
CA LYS A 193 7.63 7.52 92.55
C LYS A 193 8.76 7.38 91.55
N MET A 194 9.91 7.96 91.88
CA MET A 194 11.15 7.84 91.13
C MET A 194 12.14 6.99 91.91
N SER A 195 12.70 5.95 91.28
CA SER A 195 13.81 5.18 91.82
C SER A 195 15.00 5.28 90.85
N TYR A 196 16.10 5.87 91.29
CA TYR A 196 17.18 6.32 90.40
C TYR A 196 18.59 5.90 90.82
N SER A 197 19.45 5.82 89.81
CA SER A 197 20.90 5.60 89.89
C SER A 197 21.65 6.83 89.35
N SER A 198 22.94 6.69 89.03
CA SER A 198 23.72 7.71 88.32
C SER A 198 23.44 7.78 86.81
N SER A 199 22.79 6.78 86.21
CA SER A 199 22.63 6.65 84.74
C SER A 199 21.21 6.40 84.25
N TYR A 200 20.25 6.16 85.16
CA TYR A 200 18.84 6.02 84.81
C TYR A 200 17.91 6.40 85.96
N VAL A 201 16.67 6.74 85.61
CA VAL A 201 15.54 6.94 86.53
C VAL A 201 14.40 6.01 86.13
N ILE A 202 13.92 5.19 87.07
CA ILE A 202 12.69 4.41 86.95
C ILE A 202 11.55 5.27 87.50
N PHE A 203 10.51 5.50 86.70
CA PHE A 203 9.30 6.21 87.09
C PHE A 203 8.15 5.23 87.31
N THR A 204 7.32 5.52 88.30
CA THR A 204 5.95 4.99 88.39
C THR A 204 5.03 6.13 88.76
N TYR A 205 4.18 6.53 87.82
CA TYR A 205 3.10 7.49 88.05
C TYR A 205 1.84 6.72 88.41
N ASN A 206 1.20 7.09 89.51
CA ASN A 206 -0.21 6.80 89.73
C ASN A 206 -0.98 8.08 89.40
N ILE A 207 -1.93 8.02 88.47
CA ILE A 207 -2.67 9.16 87.93
C ILE A 207 -4.16 9.01 88.24
N SER A 208 -4.82 10.12 88.56
CA SER A 208 -6.27 10.19 88.75
C SER A 208 -6.88 11.12 87.70
N TYR A 209 -7.96 10.66 87.05
CA TYR A 209 -8.64 11.36 85.95
C TYR A 209 -10.10 11.68 86.30
N LEU A 210 -10.73 12.60 85.57
CA LEU A 210 -12.18 12.84 85.64
C LEU A 210 -13.01 11.73 84.98
N THR A 211 -12.44 10.97 84.04
CA THR A 211 -13.15 10.04 83.16
C THR A 211 -12.41 8.70 83.04
N THR A 212 -13.15 7.61 82.86
CA THR A 212 -12.58 6.31 82.45
C THR A 212 -12.33 6.27 80.94
N TYR A 213 -11.57 5.27 80.48
CA TYR A 213 -11.32 5.10 79.04
C TYR A 213 -12.60 4.81 78.25
N GLU A 214 -13.54 4.04 78.82
CA GLU A 214 -14.83 3.72 78.22
C GLU A 214 -15.67 4.98 78.01
N GLN A 215 -15.67 5.89 79.00
CA GLN A 215 -16.33 7.19 78.90
C GLN A 215 -15.72 8.04 77.76
N GLU A 216 -14.39 8.06 77.62
CA GLU A 216 -13.74 8.74 76.49
C GLU A 216 -14.09 8.13 75.13
N GLN A 217 -14.25 6.80 75.04
CA GLN A 217 -14.72 6.16 73.81
C GLN A 217 -16.18 6.53 73.49
N GLU A 218 -17.05 6.66 74.49
CA GLU A 218 -18.41 7.17 74.30
C GLU A 218 -18.40 8.63 73.82
N VAL A 219 -17.58 9.50 74.43
CA VAL A 219 -17.40 10.89 73.98
C VAL A 219 -16.94 10.93 72.52
N ASN A 220 -15.91 10.17 72.14
CA ASN A 220 -15.41 10.11 70.76
C ASN A 220 -16.52 9.70 69.77
N SER A 221 -17.32 8.68 70.12
CA SER A 221 -18.46 8.21 69.32
C SER A 221 -19.54 9.29 69.18
N LYS A 222 -19.92 9.95 70.29
CA LYS A 222 -20.90 11.03 70.31
C LYS A 222 -20.44 12.24 69.49
N VAL A 223 -19.19 12.68 69.67
CA VAL A 223 -18.57 13.77 68.87
C VAL A 223 -18.65 13.46 67.38
N LYS A 224 -18.29 12.22 66.97
CA LYS A 224 -18.38 11.82 65.56
C LYS A 224 -19.83 11.91 65.03
N ASN A 225 -20.81 11.41 65.79
CA ASN A 225 -22.22 11.48 65.39
C ASN A 225 -22.73 12.92 65.25
N VAL A 226 -22.28 13.82 66.13
CA VAL A 226 -22.57 15.26 66.04
C VAL A 226 -21.98 15.83 64.76
N LEU A 227 -20.70 15.59 64.48
CA LEU A 227 -20.02 16.10 63.29
C LEU A 227 -20.61 15.56 61.97
N ASP A 228 -20.96 14.27 61.93
CA ASP A 228 -21.70 13.66 60.80
C ASP A 228 -23.05 14.36 60.59
N SER A 229 -23.76 14.73 61.67
CA SER A 229 -25.07 15.39 61.59
C SER A 229 -24.97 16.87 61.18
N LEU A 230 -23.92 17.58 61.62
CA LEU A 230 -23.62 18.96 61.20
C LEU A 230 -23.13 19.04 59.75
N ASN A 231 -22.47 18.00 59.24
CA ASN A 231 -21.97 17.91 57.85
C ASN A 231 -21.05 19.08 57.43
N VAL A 232 -20.25 19.61 58.38
CA VAL A 232 -19.37 20.79 58.16
C VAL A 232 -17.91 20.47 57.83
N TYR A 233 -17.55 19.19 57.65
CA TYR A 233 -16.16 18.76 57.38
C TYR A 233 -15.47 19.53 56.23
N ASN A 234 -16.22 19.81 55.16
CA ASN A 234 -15.73 20.48 53.94
C ASN A 234 -16.06 21.99 53.89
N SER A 235 -16.63 22.55 54.96
CA SER A 235 -16.96 23.98 55.07
C SER A 235 -15.73 24.82 55.47
N ASP A 236 -15.84 26.13 55.34
CA ASP A 236 -14.86 27.08 55.87
C ASP A 236 -14.78 27.07 57.40
N GLU A 237 -13.70 27.67 57.94
CA GLU A 237 -13.40 27.71 59.37
C GLU A 237 -14.53 28.37 60.19
N TYR A 238 -15.16 29.45 59.71
CA TYR A 238 -16.25 30.12 60.44
C TYR A 238 -17.46 29.21 60.52
N THR A 239 -17.88 28.65 59.39
CA THR A 239 -19.03 27.74 59.30
C THR A 239 -18.84 26.52 60.22
N LYS A 240 -17.62 25.97 60.28
CA LYS A 240 -17.24 24.89 61.22
C LYS A 240 -17.39 25.33 62.67
N ILE A 241 -16.71 26.41 63.06
CA ILE A 241 -16.67 26.89 64.44
C ILE A 241 -18.09 27.26 64.92
N LYS A 242 -18.85 27.96 64.07
CA LYS A 242 -20.24 28.36 64.37
C LYS A 242 -21.15 27.15 64.57
N ALA A 243 -21.10 26.15 63.69
CA ALA A 243 -21.95 24.97 63.82
C ALA A 243 -21.69 24.19 65.12
N VAL A 244 -20.43 24.10 65.55
CA VAL A 244 -20.06 23.48 66.84
C VAL A 244 -20.55 24.34 68.01
N HIS A 245 -20.33 25.65 67.95
CA HIS A 245 -20.80 26.57 68.98
C HIS A 245 -22.32 26.50 69.16
N ASP A 246 -23.06 26.60 68.05
CA ASP A 246 -24.51 26.53 68.01
C ASP A 246 -25.03 25.22 68.59
N TYR A 247 -24.40 24.09 68.23
CA TYR A 247 -24.75 22.79 68.80
C TYR A 247 -24.60 22.77 70.32
N ILE A 248 -23.44 23.20 70.83
CA ILE A 248 -23.14 23.17 72.27
C ILE A 248 -24.11 24.07 73.06
N VAL A 249 -24.29 25.32 72.62
CA VAL A 249 -25.18 26.30 73.29
C VAL A 249 -26.65 25.88 73.29
N GLN A 250 -27.11 25.17 72.26
CA GLN A 250 -28.49 24.66 72.21
C GLN A 250 -28.73 23.41 73.07
N ASN A 251 -27.76 22.50 73.13
CA ASN A 251 -27.99 21.13 73.63
C ASN A 251 -27.46 20.87 75.05
N ILE A 252 -26.55 21.71 75.56
CA ILE A 252 -25.84 21.47 76.84
C ILE A 252 -26.17 22.60 77.82
N LYS A 253 -26.32 22.27 79.11
CA LYS A 253 -26.74 23.20 80.17
C LYS A 253 -25.73 23.33 81.30
N TYR A 254 -25.70 24.51 81.91
CA TYR A 254 -24.79 24.79 83.02
C TYR A 254 -25.15 24.05 84.31
N ASP A 255 -24.17 23.33 84.87
CA ASP A 255 -24.33 22.62 86.14
C ASP A 255 -24.12 23.53 87.36
N TYR A 256 -25.21 24.10 87.86
CA TYR A 256 -25.20 24.89 89.10
C TYR A 256 -24.92 24.09 90.38
N SER A 257 -24.92 22.75 90.34
CA SER A 257 -24.46 21.96 91.48
C SER A 257 -22.94 21.94 91.62
N LEU A 258 -22.21 22.36 90.58
CA LEU A 258 -20.75 22.35 90.51
C LEU A 258 -20.17 20.96 90.79
N GLN A 259 -20.69 19.93 90.12
CA GLN A 259 -20.26 18.54 90.28
C GLN A 259 -19.78 17.91 88.97
N ASN A 260 -20.24 18.41 87.82
CA ASN A 260 -20.02 17.83 86.50
C ASN A 260 -18.98 18.64 85.71
N TYR A 261 -17.79 18.07 85.49
CA TYR A 261 -16.62 18.81 84.96
C TYR A 261 -16.11 18.31 83.60
N SER A 262 -16.49 17.12 83.15
CA SER A 262 -15.85 16.47 81.99
C SER A 262 -16.60 16.68 80.68
N ALA A 263 -15.92 16.46 79.56
CA ALA A 263 -16.57 16.38 78.25
C ALA A 263 -17.58 15.21 78.15
N TYR A 264 -17.46 14.18 79.00
CA TYR A 264 -18.48 13.12 79.14
C TYR A 264 -19.79 13.67 79.68
N ASN A 265 -19.76 14.38 80.82
CA ASN A 265 -20.95 15.03 81.36
C ASN A 265 -21.56 16.01 80.33
N ALA A 266 -20.71 16.72 79.59
CA ALA A 266 -21.14 17.65 78.54
C ALA A 266 -21.95 16.98 77.41
N ILE A 267 -21.43 15.96 76.74
CA ILE A 267 -22.09 15.38 75.52
C ILE A 267 -22.97 14.14 75.77
N VAL A 268 -22.84 13.50 76.94
CA VAL A 268 -23.64 12.31 77.29
C VAL A 268 -24.79 12.69 78.22
N GLU A 269 -24.52 13.52 79.23
CA GLU A 269 -25.50 13.89 80.27
C GLU A 269 -26.12 15.28 80.03
N ASN A 270 -25.53 16.10 79.15
CA ASN A 270 -25.96 17.45 78.78
C ASN A 270 -26.01 18.48 79.93
N ASN A 271 -25.29 18.22 81.04
CA ASN A 271 -25.23 19.08 82.22
C ASN A 271 -23.79 19.18 82.73
N VAL A 272 -23.18 20.38 82.69
CA VAL A 272 -21.74 20.53 82.97
C VAL A 272 -21.35 21.96 83.36
N VAL A 273 -20.26 22.16 84.11
CA VAL A 273 -19.67 23.50 84.35
C VAL A 273 -18.80 23.95 83.17
N CYS A 274 -18.31 25.19 83.21
CA CYS A 274 -17.45 25.81 82.18
C CYS A 274 -16.32 24.89 81.67
N GLN A 275 -15.72 24.11 82.57
CA GLN A 275 -14.71 23.09 82.28
C GLN A 275 -15.11 22.15 81.14
N GLY A 276 -16.31 21.58 81.20
CA GLY A 276 -16.77 20.61 80.22
C GLY A 276 -17.28 21.25 78.94
N PHE A 277 -17.84 22.46 79.02
CA PHE A 277 -18.14 23.29 77.83
C PHE A 277 -16.86 23.54 77.02
N ALA A 278 -15.82 24.08 77.66
CA ALA A 278 -14.56 24.41 76.98
C ALA A 278 -13.77 23.15 76.56
N SER A 279 -13.87 22.06 77.32
CA SER A 279 -13.29 20.77 76.96
C SER A 279 -13.94 20.13 75.74
N LEU A 280 -15.27 20.13 75.67
CA LEU A 280 -16.00 19.57 74.54
C LEU A 280 -15.80 20.43 73.28
N THR A 281 -15.83 21.75 73.45
CA THR A 281 -15.56 22.71 72.36
C THR A 281 -14.16 22.50 71.79
N TYR A 282 -13.12 22.39 72.63
CA TYR A 282 -11.77 22.01 72.20
C TYR A 282 -11.80 20.70 71.40
N LYS A 283 -12.41 19.64 71.94
CA LYS A 283 -12.43 18.31 71.31
C LYS A 283 -13.06 18.33 69.92
N ILE A 284 -14.25 18.92 69.77
CA ILE A 284 -14.98 18.95 68.50
C ILE A 284 -14.28 19.85 67.47
N LEU A 285 -13.72 21.00 67.89
CA LEU A 285 -12.99 21.90 66.99
C LEU A 285 -11.66 21.28 66.50
N LYS A 286 -10.92 20.60 67.38
CA LYS A 286 -9.67 19.90 67.02
C LYS A 286 -9.95 18.79 65.98
N GLU A 287 -11.04 18.05 66.15
CA GLU A 287 -11.48 16.99 65.20
C GLU A 287 -11.87 17.56 63.82
N LEU A 288 -12.31 18.82 63.75
CA LEU A 288 -12.57 19.54 62.49
C LEU A 288 -11.32 20.14 61.83
N GLY A 289 -10.14 19.96 62.44
CA GLY A 289 -8.87 20.54 62.01
C GLY A 289 -8.72 22.04 62.34
N ILE A 290 -9.54 22.57 63.24
CA ILE A 290 -9.45 23.96 63.69
C ILE A 290 -8.35 24.06 64.76
N GLY A 291 -7.47 25.05 64.63
CA GLY A 291 -6.54 25.39 65.70
C GLY A 291 -7.33 25.92 66.89
N VAL A 292 -7.27 25.24 68.02
CA VAL A 292 -8.03 25.57 69.23
C VAL A 292 -7.15 25.34 70.46
N ARG A 293 -7.29 26.21 71.49
CA ARG A 293 -6.70 26.04 72.82
C ARG A 293 -7.78 26.10 73.90
N TYR A 294 -7.51 25.46 75.02
CA TYR A 294 -8.21 25.64 76.29
C TYR A 294 -7.51 26.76 77.09
N ILE A 295 -8.28 27.71 77.63
CA ILE A 295 -7.78 28.81 78.44
C ILE A 295 -8.43 28.78 79.82
N THR A 296 -7.63 28.91 80.88
CA THR A 296 -8.13 29.16 82.25
C THR A 296 -7.88 30.60 82.66
N GLY A 297 -8.69 31.09 83.58
CA GLY A 297 -8.55 32.45 84.11
C GLY A 297 -9.65 32.79 85.10
N MET A 298 -9.94 34.09 85.20
CA MET A 298 -11.03 34.65 85.99
C MET A 298 -12.11 35.19 85.06
N GLY A 299 -13.36 34.83 85.32
CA GLY A 299 -14.55 35.36 84.65
C GLY A 299 -15.62 35.67 85.69
N GLY A 300 -16.23 36.86 85.62
CA GLY A 300 -17.36 37.23 86.50
C GLY A 300 -17.04 37.28 88.00
N GLY A 301 -15.75 37.28 88.37
CA GLY A 301 -15.25 37.26 89.74
C GLY A 301 -14.89 35.88 90.29
N GLY A 302 -15.04 34.80 89.52
CA GLY A 302 -14.63 33.44 89.89
C GLY A 302 -13.66 32.81 88.89
N ALA A 303 -13.12 31.63 89.22
CA ALA A 303 -12.33 30.83 88.28
C ALA A 303 -13.22 30.36 87.12
N HIS A 304 -12.72 30.50 85.89
CA HIS A 304 -13.48 30.23 84.67
C HIS A 304 -12.62 29.62 83.57
N GLY A 305 -13.25 28.96 82.61
CA GLY A 305 -12.60 28.24 81.51
C GLY A 305 -13.34 28.42 80.19
N TRP A 306 -12.60 28.73 79.14
CA TRP A 306 -13.12 29.02 77.80
C TRP A 306 -12.09 28.60 76.72
N ASN A 307 -12.36 28.91 75.45
CA ASN A 307 -11.44 28.58 74.35
C ASN A 307 -10.96 29.81 73.59
N ILE A 308 -9.83 29.65 72.90
CA ILE A 308 -9.51 30.45 71.71
C ILE A 308 -9.47 29.55 70.48
N ALA A 309 -9.96 30.05 69.35
CA ALA A 309 -9.92 29.36 68.07
C ALA A 309 -9.27 30.22 66.98
N ARG A 310 -8.58 29.55 66.05
CA ARG A 310 -7.89 30.15 64.91
C ARG A 310 -8.81 30.20 63.69
N ILE A 311 -8.92 31.37 63.07
CA ILE A 311 -9.58 31.57 61.79
C ILE A 311 -8.80 32.59 60.94
N ASN A 312 -8.56 32.26 59.67
CA ASN A 312 -7.75 33.04 58.73
C ASN A 312 -6.36 33.44 59.31
N GLY A 313 -5.78 32.58 60.15
CA GLY A 313 -4.46 32.80 60.77
C GLY A 313 -4.41 33.71 62.00
N LYS A 314 -5.55 34.22 62.50
CA LYS A 314 -5.65 34.97 63.77
C LYS A 314 -6.49 34.21 64.80
N TRP A 315 -6.26 34.49 66.08
CA TRP A 315 -6.95 33.84 67.20
C TRP A 315 -8.05 34.72 67.80
N TYR A 316 -9.13 34.09 68.27
CA TYR A 316 -10.34 34.75 68.78
C TYR A 316 -10.90 33.96 69.97
N ASN A 317 -11.39 34.65 70.99
CA ASN A 317 -12.01 34.05 72.17
C ASN A 317 -13.41 33.48 71.82
N ILE A 318 -13.75 32.35 72.41
CA ILE A 318 -15.06 31.69 72.37
C ILE A 318 -15.39 31.21 73.79
N ASP A 319 -16.50 31.66 74.35
CA ASP A 319 -17.07 31.04 75.55
C ASP A 319 -18.52 30.56 75.32
N ASN A 320 -18.63 29.26 75.08
CA ASN A 320 -19.91 28.56 74.99
C ASN A 320 -20.70 28.54 76.30
N THR A 321 -20.04 28.75 77.44
CA THR A 321 -20.67 28.74 78.76
C THR A 321 -21.53 29.99 78.97
N TRP A 322 -21.00 31.17 78.63
CA TRP A 322 -21.73 32.43 78.81
C TRP A 322 -22.61 32.80 77.61
N ASP A 323 -22.40 32.18 76.44
CA ASP A 323 -23.40 32.17 75.37
C ASP A 323 -24.50 31.09 75.59
N GLU A 324 -24.36 30.19 76.58
CA GLU A 324 -25.44 29.29 77.03
C GLU A 324 -26.58 30.11 77.66
N ASN A 325 -27.76 30.05 77.04
CA ASN A 325 -28.86 30.93 77.41
C ASN A 325 -29.70 30.36 78.57
N LEU A 326 -29.27 30.70 79.77
CA LEU A 326 -29.80 30.26 81.06
C LEU A 326 -31.25 30.65 81.35
N TYR A 327 -31.85 31.60 80.63
CA TYR A 327 -33.12 32.25 81.06
C TYR A 327 -34.16 32.53 79.96
N SER A 328 -33.94 32.16 78.70
CA SER A 328 -34.91 32.46 77.64
C SER A 328 -35.71 31.24 77.15
N TYR A 329 -37.04 31.37 77.16
CA TYR A 329 -37.97 30.56 76.36
C TYR A 329 -37.92 30.92 74.85
N SER A 330 -36.75 31.31 74.34
CA SER A 330 -36.57 31.63 72.93
C SER A 330 -35.56 30.66 72.31
N ASP A 331 -35.87 30.19 71.10
CA ASP A 331 -34.99 29.35 70.29
C ASP A 331 -33.81 30.16 69.68
N THR A 332 -33.36 31.23 70.37
CA THR A 332 -32.33 32.15 69.87
C THR A 332 -31.00 31.95 70.60
N ILE A 333 -29.98 31.63 69.79
CA ILE A 333 -28.60 31.38 70.20
C ILE A 333 -27.92 32.73 70.46
N SER A 334 -27.21 32.87 71.59
CA SER A 334 -26.38 34.05 71.87
C SER A 334 -25.07 33.98 71.09
N TYR A 335 -24.51 35.14 70.73
CA TYR A 335 -23.18 35.28 70.11
C TYR A 335 -22.40 36.43 70.75
N ARG A 336 -22.64 36.65 72.05
CA ARG A 336 -22.04 37.71 72.85
C ARG A 336 -20.58 37.41 73.13
N TYR A 337 -20.21 36.14 73.26
CA TYR A 337 -18.87 35.65 73.58
C TYR A 337 -18.26 34.81 72.43
N PHE A 338 -18.93 34.76 71.29
CA PHE A 338 -18.48 34.07 70.08
C PHE A 338 -17.50 34.90 69.21
N LEU A 339 -16.33 34.33 68.95
CA LEU A 339 -15.26 34.85 68.08
C LEU A 339 -14.85 36.31 68.34
N LYS A 340 -14.56 36.63 69.60
CA LYS A 340 -14.15 37.98 70.02
C LYS A 340 -12.64 38.20 69.96
N ASN A 341 -12.23 39.45 69.73
CA ASN A 341 -10.89 39.91 70.10
C ASN A 341 -10.74 39.94 71.65
N ASN A 342 -9.63 40.47 72.18
CA ASN A 342 -9.50 40.66 73.63
C ASN A 342 -10.24 41.89 74.15
N THR A 343 -10.53 42.89 73.31
CA THR A 343 -11.17 44.15 73.73
C THR A 343 -12.68 44.02 73.92
N ASP A 344 -13.35 43.20 73.11
CA ASP A 344 -14.77 42.89 73.18
C ASP A 344 -15.04 41.64 74.08
N PHE A 345 -14.08 41.30 74.93
CA PHE A 345 -14.04 40.11 75.81
C PHE A 345 -13.35 40.48 77.14
N ASP A 346 -13.62 41.70 77.63
CA ASP A 346 -12.93 42.38 78.73
C ASP A 346 -13.37 41.94 80.13
N ASP A 347 -14.44 41.16 80.23
CA ASP A 347 -14.95 40.53 81.45
C ASP A 347 -14.27 39.17 81.77
N HIS A 348 -13.28 38.78 80.96
CA HIS A 348 -12.43 37.59 81.12
C HIS A 348 -10.95 37.97 81.23
N ILE A 349 -10.28 37.49 82.28
CA ILE A 349 -8.85 37.74 82.53
C ILE A 349 -8.13 36.40 82.52
N ARG A 350 -7.16 36.23 81.61
CA ARG A 350 -6.35 35.00 81.48
C ARG A 350 -5.48 34.76 82.72
N ASN A 351 -5.26 33.48 83.06
CA ASN A 351 -4.21 33.13 84.00
C ASN A 351 -2.82 33.51 83.42
N PRO A 352 -1.82 33.86 84.25
CA PRO A 352 -0.55 34.43 83.77
C PRO A 352 0.22 33.59 82.74
N GLU A 353 0.06 32.27 82.77
CA GLU A 353 0.66 31.34 81.80
C GLU A 353 0.15 31.55 80.35
N TYR A 354 -1.10 32.00 80.19
CA TYR A 354 -1.74 32.33 78.91
C TYR A 354 -1.62 33.81 78.52
N ASP A 355 -0.79 34.59 79.23
CA ASP A 355 -0.51 36.01 78.94
C ASP A 355 1.01 36.33 78.88
N THR A 356 1.84 35.31 78.69
CA THR A 356 3.28 35.50 78.47
C THR A 356 3.58 36.00 77.04
N ASP A 357 4.70 36.69 76.84
CA ASP A 357 5.18 37.10 75.50
C ASP A 357 5.26 35.91 74.53
N SER A 358 5.74 34.76 75.02
CA SER A 358 5.80 33.51 74.25
C SER A 358 4.42 33.00 73.84
N PHE A 359 3.44 33.05 74.75
CA PHE A 359 2.07 32.65 74.46
C PHE A 359 1.42 33.61 73.44
N ASN A 360 1.45 34.91 73.72
CA ASN A 360 0.83 35.92 72.86
C ASN A 360 1.47 36.00 71.46
N LYS A 361 2.75 35.61 71.32
CA LYS A 361 3.42 35.44 70.02
C LYS A 361 3.00 34.18 69.27
N ALA A 362 2.73 33.07 69.96
CA ALA A 362 2.28 31.82 69.34
C ALA A 362 0.77 31.85 68.99
N TYR A 363 -0.02 32.53 69.81
CA TYR A 363 -1.47 32.62 69.75
C TYR A 363 -1.92 34.07 69.50
N GLU A 364 -1.40 34.65 68.41
CA GLU A 364 -1.62 36.06 68.06
C GLU A 364 -3.13 36.36 67.86
N MET A 365 -3.71 37.03 68.86
CA MET A 365 -5.12 37.41 68.85
C MET A 365 -5.40 38.46 67.76
N SER A 366 -6.61 38.44 67.21
CA SER A 366 -7.08 39.52 66.35
C SER A 366 -7.25 40.83 67.12
N ASN A 367 -7.01 41.96 66.45
CA ASN A 367 -7.33 43.29 66.97
C ASN A 367 -8.84 43.58 66.92
N ASP A 368 -9.56 42.98 65.97
CA ASP A 368 -11.00 43.16 65.75
C ASP A 368 -11.73 41.83 65.95
N SER A 369 -12.94 41.83 66.52
CA SER A 369 -13.81 40.66 66.59
C SER A 369 -14.20 40.16 65.19
N TYR A 370 -14.40 38.84 65.03
CA TYR A 370 -14.60 38.26 63.70
C TYR A 370 -15.97 38.63 63.10
N VAL A 371 -15.95 39.25 61.91
CA VAL A 371 -17.13 39.50 61.09
C VAL A 371 -17.11 38.56 59.89
N TYR A 372 -18.15 37.74 59.73
CA TYR A 372 -18.21 36.78 58.62
C TYR A 372 -18.36 37.47 57.26
N SER A 373 -17.40 37.20 56.39
CA SER A 373 -17.38 37.64 54.99
C SER A 373 -16.90 36.48 54.12
N PRO A 374 -17.81 35.77 53.40
CA PRO A 374 -17.45 34.57 52.67
C PRO A 374 -16.59 34.87 51.43
N THR A 375 -15.48 34.13 51.28
CA THR A 375 -14.62 34.19 50.09
C THR A 375 -15.34 33.56 48.91
N LYS A 376 -15.65 34.36 47.88
CA LYS A 376 -16.28 33.88 46.65
C LYS A 376 -15.27 33.23 45.69
N VAL A 377 -15.79 32.40 44.79
CA VAL A 377 -15.05 31.82 43.68
C VAL A 377 -14.67 32.92 42.68
N GLU A 378 -13.39 32.95 42.31
CA GLU A 378 -12.84 33.89 41.33
C GLU A 378 -12.68 33.26 39.95
N SER A 379 -12.43 31.95 39.89
CA SER A 379 -12.42 31.19 38.63
C SER A 379 -12.81 29.72 38.81
N VAL A 380 -13.35 29.16 37.72
CA VAL A 380 -13.56 27.73 37.51
C VAL A 380 -12.72 27.34 36.30
N THR A 381 -12.04 26.20 36.33
CA THR A 381 -11.37 25.63 35.14
C THR A 381 -11.71 24.15 34.99
N LEU A 382 -11.58 23.62 33.76
CA LEU A 382 -11.79 22.21 33.43
C LEU A 382 -10.50 21.57 32.94
N ASN A 383 -10.34 20.28 33.20
CA ASN A 383 -9.23 19.47 32.70
C ASN A 383 -9.14 19.36 31.16
N THR A 384 -10.20 19.75 30.42
CA THR A 384 -10.15 19.95 28.96
C THR A 384 -11.24 20.92 28.50
N ASN A 385 -10.94 21.69 27.44
CA ASN A 385 -11.87 22.61 26.78
C ASN A 385 -12.53 22.02 25.50
N SER A 386 -12.07 20.86 25.02
CA SER A 386 -12.64 20.22 23.83
C SER A 386 -12.49 18.69 23.82
N LEU A 387 -13.46 18.00 23.24
CA LEU A 387 -13.50 16.54 23.12
C LEU A 387 -14.09 16.12 21.77
N ASN A 388 -13.41 15.19 21.08
CA ASN A 388 -13.88 14.59 19.83
C ASN A 388 -14.13 13.09 20.05
N TRP A 389 -15.40 12.69 20.20
CA TRP A 389 -15.81 11.34 20.61
C TRP A 389 -16.68 10.65 19.56
N THR A 390 -16.89 9.33 19.75
CA THR A 390 -17.93 8.56 19.07
C THR A 390 -19.12 8.34 20.00
N VAL A 391 -20.32 8.15 19.45
CA VAL A 391 -21.52 7.76 20.21
C VAL A 391 -21.21 6.56 21.11
N GLY A 392 -21.71 6.60 22.35
CA GLY A 392 -21.52 5.58 23.38
C GLY A 392 -20.26 5.75 24.26
N LYS A 393 -19.35 6.68 23.91
CA LYS A 393 -18.17 6.95 24.75
C LYS A 393 -18.53 7.73 26.02
N THR A 394 -17.87 7.38 27.12
CA THR A 394 -18.01 8.03 28.44
C THR A 394 -16.67 8.54 28.97
N GLY A 395 -16.73 9.44 29.95
CA GLY A 395 -15.58 9.97 30.68
C GLY A 395 -16.04 10.88 31.82
N THR A 396 -15.11 11.55 32.50
CA THR A 396 -15.41 12.44 33.63
C THR A 396 -14.61 13.74 33.50
N PHE A 397 -15.24 14.88 33.78
CA PHE A 397 -14.55 16.14 33.94
C PHE A 397 -14.06 16.32 35.38
N THR A 398 -12.91 16.96 35.52
CA THR A 398 -12.45 17.51 36.81
C THR A 398 -12.56 19.03 36.73
N ALA A 399 -13.31 19.62 37.66
CA ALA A 399 -13.39 21.06 37.84
C ALA A 399 -12.43 21.50 38.94
N THR A 400 -11.66 22.57 38.69
CA THR A 400 -10.78 23.19 39.69
C THR A 400 -11.32 24.58 40.02
N ILE A 401 -11.42 24.86 41.31
CA ILE A 401 -11.97 26.10 41.87
C ILE A 401 -10.85 26.92 42.49
N ALA A 402 -10.78 28.21 42.15
CA ALA A 402 -9.86 29.16 42.77
C ALA A 402 -10.61 30.42 43.27
N PRO A 403 -10.18 31.01 44.39
CA PRO A 403 -9.08 30.57 45.25
C PRO A 403 -9.44 29.29 46.03
N SER A 404 -8.41 28.56 46.49
CA SER A 404 -8.60 27.26 47.17
C SER A 404 -9.27 27.37 48.54
N ASN A 405 -9.40 28.58 49.09
CA ASN A 405 -10.11 28.91 50.32
C ASN A 405 -11.52 29.51 50.07
N ALA A 406 -12.07 29.43 48.85
CA ALA A 406 -13.45 29.84 48.59
C ALA A 406 -14.44 29.07 49.50
N SER A 407 -15.35 29.79 50.16
CA SER A 407 -16.24 29.25 51.21
C SER A 407 -17.26 28.24 50.67
N ASN A 408 -17.65 28.36 49.39
CA ASN A 408 -18.50 27.40 48.70
C ASN A 408 -17.85 26.98 47.37
N LYS A 409 -17.43 25.71 47.30
CA LYS A 409 -16.77 25.11 46.13
C LYS A 409 -17.70 24.23 45.29
N ALA A 410 -18.99 24.16 45.64
CA ALA A 410 -19.95 23.35 44.89
C ALA A 410 -20.13 23.88 43.47
N VAL A 411 -20.31 22.97 42.52
CA VAL A 411 -20.53 23.29 41.11
C VAL A 411 -21.81 22.65 40.58
N THR A 412 -22.37 23.26 39.56
CA THR A 412 -23.50 22.74 38.78
C THR A 412 -23.06 22.47 37.35
N TRP A 413 -23.54 21.37 36.77
CA TRP A 413 -23.22 20.94 35.41
C TRP A 413 -24.43 21.08 34.50
N GLY A 414 -24.21 21.52 33.26
CA GLY A 414 -25.23 21.60 32.22
C GLY A 414 -24.69 21.21 30.85
N SER A 415 -25.58 20.76 29.96
CA SER A 415 -25.28 20.51 28.54
C SER A 415 -26.21 21.33 27.68
N SER A 416 -25.67 22.01 26.66
CA SER A 416 -26.46 22.75 25.68
C SER A 416 -27.29 21.84 24.76
N ASN A 417 -26.96 20.54 24.68
CA ASN A 417 -27.72 19.57 23.88
C ASN A 417 -27.57 18.14 24.42
N THR A 418 -28.52 17.72 25.26
CA THR A 418 -28.57 16.38 25.87
C THR A 418 -28.80 15.24 24.86
N LYS A 419 -29.27 15.53 23.64
CA LYS A 419 -29.36 14.52 22.56
C LYS A 419 -27.99 14.20 21.94
N VAL A 420 -26.99 15.05 22.17
CA VAL A 420 -25.61 14.87 21.69
C VAL A 420 -24.71 14.39 22.83
N ALA A 421 -24.71 15.09 23.98
CA ALA A 421 -23.94 14.69 25.15
C ALA A 421 -24.67 15.07 26.46
N THR A 422 -24.63 14.17 27.45
CA THR A 422 -25.19 14.39 28.81
C THR A 422 -24.08 14.39 29.85
N VAL A 423 -24.21 15.25 30.86
CA VAL A 423 -23.33 15.32 32.03
C VAL A 423 -24.17 15.14 33.29
N ASP A 424 -23.67 14.42 34.29
CA ASP A 424 -24.32 14.28 35.60
C ASP A 424 -23.75 15.25 36.66
N ALA A 425 -24.33 15.23 37.86
CA ALA A 425 -23.92 16.11 38.96
C ALA A 425 -22.46 15.91 39.41
N ASN A 426 -21.86 14.75 39.13
CA ASN A 426 -20.47 14.42 39.45
C ASN A 426 -19.52 14.70 38.28
N GLY A 427 -19.98 15.37 37.21
CA GLY A 427 -19.17 15.69 36.03
C GLY A 427 -18.95 14.51 35.08
N LYS A 428 -19.66 13.38 35.22
CA LYS A 428 -19.56 12.24 34.31
C LYS A 428 -20.29 12.54 33.00
N LEU A 429 -19.54 12.51 31.89
CA LEU A 429 -20.00 12.81 30.54
C LEU A 429 -20.30 11.53 29.75
N THR A 430 -21.38 11.52 28.97
CA THR A 430 -21.77 10.45 28.03
C THR A 430 -22.11 11.03 26.65
N ALA A 431 -21.52 10.49 25.57
CA ALA A 431 -21.88 10.81 24.19
C ALA A 431 -23.11 10.00 23.74
N VAL A 432 -24.21 10.70 23.45
CA VAL A 432 -25.54 10.11 23.16
C VAL A 432 -25.83 10.04 21.66
N GLY A 433 -25.45 11.05 20.87
CA GLY A 433 -25.80 11.14 19.46
C GLY A 433 -24.86 12.07 18.70
N ALA A 434 -24.75 11.89 17.38
CA ALA A 434 -23.85 12.71 16.57
C ALA A 434 -24.27 14.19 16.51
N GLY A 435 -23.30 15.10 16.61
CA GLY A 435 -23.50 16.55 16.64
C GLY A 435 -22.44 17.25 17.50
N SER A 436 -22.76 18.45 17.98
CA SER A 436 -21.93 19.18 18.95
C SER A 436 -22.78 19.66 20.12
N ALA A 437 -22.22 19.64 21.33
CA ALA A 437 -22.79 20.17 22.56
C ALA A 437 -21.71 20.90 23.36
N THR A 438 -22.10 21.97 24.05
CA THR A 438 -21.24 22.65 25.03
C THR A 438 -21.64 22.19 26.42
N ILE A 439 -20.67 21.70 27.19
CA ILE A 439 -20.82 21.35 28.59
C ILE A 439 -20.34 22.54 29.41
N THR A 440 -21.14 22.97 30.38
CA THR A 440 -20.84 24.11 31.26
C THR A 440 -20.77 23.63 32.70
N CYS A 441 -19.75 24.09 33.43
CA CYS A 441 -19.58 23.90 34.86
C CYS A 441 -19.60 25.28 35.53
N THR A 442 -20.52 25.52 36.46
CA THR A 442 -20.76 26.84 37.07
C THR A 442 -20.65 26.74 38.60
N ALA A 443 -19.95 27.69 39.22
CA ALA A 443 -19.84 27.80 40.67
C ALA A 443 -21.19 28.16 41.32
N SER A 444 -21.53 27.47 42.40
CA SER A 444 -22.84 27.58 43.08
C SER A 444 -22.89 28.66 44.17
N ASP A 445 -21.81 29.42 44.36
CA ASP A 445 -21.64 30.45 45.39
C ASP A 445 -22.22 31.83 45.00
N GLY A 446 -22.83 31.93 43.82
CA GLY A 446 -23.32 33.19 43.28
C GLY A 446 -22.22 34.16 42.85
N SER A 447 -21.01 33.68 42.55
CA SER A 447 -19.96 34.45 41.86
C SER A 447 -20.22 34.61 40.35
N GLY A 448 -21.05 33.74 39.77
CA GLY A 448 -21.29 33.67 38.33
C GLY A 448 -20.12 33.08 37.52
N LYS A 449 -19.08 32.55 38.16
CA LYS A 449 -17.93 31.96 37.47
C LYS A 449 -18.28 30.60 36.86
N SER A 450 -17.84 30.38 35.63
CA SER A 450 -18.08 29.12 34.92
C SER A 450 -16.95 28.81 33.95
N ALA A 451 -16.83 27.53 33.60
CA ALA A 451 -15.96 27.02 32.54
C ALA A 451 -16.77 26.15 31.57
N THR A 452 -16.34 26.10 30.31
CA THR A 452 -17.02 25.37 29.25
C THR A 452 -16.09 24.42 28.50
N CYS A 453 -16.67 23.33 27.98
CA CYS A 453 -16.00 22.37 27.11
C CYS A 453 -16.89 22.03 25.91
N THR A 454 -16.33 22.06 24.70
CA THR A 454 -17.05 21.69 23.47
C THR A 454 -16.87 20.20 23.16
N VAL A 455 -17.97 19.47 23.15
CA VAL A 455 -18.01 18.03 22.88
C VAL A 455 -18.60 17.80 21.49
N THR A 456 -17.76 17.34 20.56
CA THR A 456 -18.16 16.92 19.22
C THR A 456 -18.28 15.40 19.18
N VAL A 457 -19.45 14.90 18.82
CA VAL A 457 -19.76 13.48 18.76
C VAL A 457 -19.99 13.07 17.31
N THR A 458 -19.37 11.97 16.92
CA THR A 458 -19.50 11.34 15.60
C THR A 458 -20.14 9.96 15.72
N ASN A 459 -20.82 9.50 14.66
CA ASN A 459 -21.29 8.12 14.63
C ASN A 459 -20.10 7.16 14.44
N PRO A 460 -20.06 6.00 15.10
CA PRO A 460 -19.04 4.99 14.85
C PRO A 460 -19.07 4.54 13.38
N LEU A 461 -17.90 4.44 12.75
CA LEU A 461 -17.77 4.04 11.36
C LEU A 461 -18.16 2.55 11.20
N THR A 462 -19.14 2.28 10.34
CA THR A 462 -19.53 0.92 9.97
C THR A 462 -18.56 0.41 8.92
N LYS A 463 -17.73 -0.58 9.27
CA LYS A 463 -16.81 -1.24 8.32
C LYS A 463 -17.53 -2.16 7.34
N VAL A 464 -16.92 -2.35 6.18
CA VAL A 464 -17.30 -3.34 5.18
C VAL A 464 -17.08 -4.75 5.74
N THR A 465 -18.09 -5.61 5.57
CA THR A 465 -18.04 -7.03 5.95
C THR A 465 -17.93 -7.96 4.75
N SER A 466 -18.35 -7.51 3.56
CA SER A 466 -18.29 -8.28 2.31
C SER A 466 -18.03 -7.40 1.07
N VAL A 467 -17.32 -7.98 0.11
CA VAL A 467 -17.16 -7.46 -1.26
C VAL A 467 -17.49 -8.62 -2.19
N ALA A 468 -18.24 -8.37 -3.26
CA ALA A 468 -18.59 -9.37 -4.27
C ALA A 468 -18.48 -8.79 -5.68
N LEU A 469 -18.06 -9.63 -6.64
CA LEU A 469 -18.04 -9.33 -8.08
C LEU A 469 -19.18 -10.07 -8.77
N ASN A 470 -19.67 -9.51 -9.87
CA ASN A 470 -20.73 -10.11 -10.70
C ASN A 470 -20.30 -11.39 -11.46
N THR A 471 -19.02 -11.74 -11.46
CA THR A 471 -18.50 -13.01 -12.00
C THR A 471 -17.18 -13.38 -11.32
N ALA A 472 -16.93 -14.68 -11.17
CA ALA A 472 -15.67 -15.23 -10.67
C ALA A 472 -14.70 -15.64 -11.80
N ASN A 473 -15.16 -15.80 -13.04
CA ASN A 473 -14.36 -16.28 -14.16
C ASN A 473 -14.73 -15.59 -15.47
N LEU A 474 -13.73 -15.29 -16.32
CA LEU A 474 -13.89 -14.72 -17.66
C LEU A 474 -12.94 -15.40 -18.65
N ASN A 475 -13.49 -15.88 -19.78
CA ASN A 475 -12.73 -16.47 -20.89
C ASN A 475 -12.82 -15.53 -22.10
N TRP A 476 -11.78 -14.74 -22.35
CA TRP A 476 -11.77 -13.66 -23.35
C TRP A 476 -10.70 -13.89 -24.43
N THR A 477 -10.80 -13.15 -25.53
CA THR A 477 -9.72 -12.97 -26.52
C THR A 477 -8.99 -11.66 -26.26
N VAL A 478 -7.71 -11.56 -26.64
CA VAL A 478 -6.94 -10.29 -26.63
C VAL A 478 -7.75 -9.15 -27.27
N GLY A 479 -7.72 -7.97 -26.66
CA GLY A 479 -8.44 -6.77 -27.10
C GLY A 479 -9.87 -6.63 -26.58
N LYS A 480 -10.45 -7.67 -25.96
CA LYS A 480 -11.79 -7.56 -25.35
C LYS A 480 -11.75 -6.70 -24.08
N THR A 481 -12.80 -5.92 -23.88
CA THR A 481 -13.01 -5.06 -22.70
C THR A 481 -14.37 -5.30 -22.06
N GLY A 482 -14.52 -4.86 -20.82
CA GLY A 482 -15.77 -4.89 -20.04
C GLY A 482 -15.56 -4.24 -18.67
N THR A 483 -16.61 -4.16 -17.85
CA THR A 483 -16.54 -3.52 -16.52
C THR A 483 -17.16 -4.45 -15.49
N PHE A 484 -16.53 -4.59 -14.33
CA PHE A 484 -17.10 -5.32 -13.21
C PHE A 484 -18.21 -4.50 -12.52
N THR A 485 -19.23 -5.18 -12.01
CA THR A 485 -20.15 -4.61 -11.02
C THR A 485 -19.75 -5.14 -9.64
N VAL A 486 -19.59 -4.23 -8.69
CA VAL A 486 -19.15 -4.55 -7.32
C VAL A 486 -20.30 -4.31 -6.35
N THR A 487 -20.57 -5.31 -5.50
CA THR A 487 -21.48 -5.15 -4.37
C THR A 487 -20.65 -5.11 -3.08
N VAL A 488 -20.85 -4.07 -2.27
CA VAL A 488 -20.17 -3.87 -0.98
C VAL A 488 -21.22 -3.91 0.13
N GLY A 489 -21.04 -4.82 1.09
CA GLY A 489 -21.92 -5.00 2.25
C GLY A 489 -21.22 -4.68 3.57
N PRO A 490 -21.96 -4.20 4.60
CA PRO A 490 -23.39 -3.90 4.59
C PRO A 490 -23.71 -2.59 3.84
N SER A 491 -24.99 -2.38 3.51
CA SER A 491 -25.45 -1.21 2.74
C SER A 491 -25.28 0.12 3.48
N ASN A 492 -25.07 0.10 4.80
CA ASN A 492 -24.75 1.26 5.64
C ASN A 492 -23.25 1.41 5.95
N ALA A 493 -22.36 0.65 5.30
CA ALA A 493 -20.91 0.82 5.46
C ALA A 493 -20.48 2.26 5.13
N SER A 494 -19.69 2.87 6.03
CA SER A 494 -19.35 4.30 6.00
C SER A 494 -18.38 4.66 4.88
N ASN A 495 -17.60 3.70 4.38
CA ASN A 495 -16.79 3.84 3.18
C ASN A 495 -16.99 2.60 2.28
N LYS A 496 -17.57 2.81 1.10
CA LYS A 496 -17.82 1.76 0.09
C LYS A 496 -16.81 1.77 -1.07
N GLY A 497 -15.77 2.61 -0.97
CA GLY A 497 -14.72 2.68 -1.99
C GLY A 497 -13.96 1.36 -2.10
N VAL A 498 -13.54 1.01 -3.32
CA VAL A 498 -12.76 -0.20 -3.60
C VAL A 498 -11.53 0.13 -4.42
N THR A 499 -10.47 -0.65 -4.22
CA THR A 499 -9.24 -0.60 -5.03
C THR A 499 -9.11 -1.88 -5.86
N TRP A 500 -8.46 -1.74 -7.01
CA TRP A 500 -8.31 -2.80 -8.00
C TRP A 500 -6.85 -3.18 -8.20
N LYS A 501 -6.59 -4.48 -8.40
CA LYS A 501 -5.27 -5.01 -8.74
C LYS A 501 -5.38 -6.15 -9.73
N SER A 502 -4.46 -6.21 -10.70
CA SER A 502 -4.24 -7.40 -11.53
C SER A 502 -2.99 -8.13 -11.06
N SER A 503 -3.01 -9.46 -11.04
CA SER A 503 -1.81 -10.28 -10.79
C SER A 503 -0.83 -10.26 -11.97
N ASN A 504 -1.29 -9.95 -13.19
CA ASN A 504 -0.45 -9.86 -14.37
C ASN A 504 -1.02 -8.87 -15.41
N THR A 505 -0.52 -7.64 -15.38
CA THR A 505 -0.93 -6.55 -16.28
C THR A 505 -0.54 -6.77 -17.75
N LYS A 506 0.38 -7.71 -18.06
CA LYS A 506 0.68 -8.10 -19.45
C LYS A 506 -0.41 -9.01 -20.05
N VAL A 507 -1.25 -9.62 -19.20
CA VAL A 507 -2.37 -10.47 -19.62
C VAL A 507 -3.70 -9.70 -19.53
N ALA A 508 -3.99 -9.07 -18.40
CA ALA A 508 -5.19 -8.25 -18.23
C ALA A 508 -4.94 -7.05 -17.29
N THR A 509 -5.44 -5.87 -17.66
CA THR A 509 -5.40 -4.64 -16.86
C THR A 509 -6.78 -4.24 -16.38
N VAL A 510 -6.85 -3.64 -15.19
CA VAL A 510 -8.08 -3.08 -14.62
C VAL A 510 -7.80 -1.65 -14.15
N ASP A 511 -8.72 -0.72 -14.41
CA ASP A 511 -8.62 0.67 -13.95
C ASP A 511 -9.31 0.89 -12.58
N ALA A 512 -9.22 2.12 -12.05
CA ALA A 512 -9.83 2.49 -10.77
C ALA A 512 -11.36 2.35 -10.75
N ASN A 513 -12.02 2.36 -11.91
CA ASN A 513 -13.47 2.21 -12.06
C ASN A 513 -13.89 0.75 -12.31
N GLY A 514 -12.97 -0.21 -12.23
CA GLY A 514 -13.24 -1.62 -12.48
C GLY A 514 -13.39 -2.00 -13.96
N LYS A 515 -12.94 -1.15 -14.89
CA LYS A 515 -12.92 -1.47 -16.33
C LYS A 515 -11.72 -2.38 -16.64
N LEU A 516 -12.03 -3.59 -17.08
CA LEU A 516 -11.09 -4.65 -17.43
C LEU A 516 -10.77 -4.62 -18.93
N THR A 517 -9.49 -4.82 -19.29
CA THR A 517 -9.00 -4.96 -20.66
C THR A 517 -8.10 -6.20 -20.77
N ALA A 518 -8.37 -7.08 -21.74
CA ALA A 518 -7.50 -8.20 -22.08
C ALA A 518 -6.35 -7.74 -22.99
N VAL A 519 -5.11 -7.81 -22.50
CA VAL A 519 -3.90 -7.26 -23.14
C VAL A 519 -3.10 -8.33 -23.89
N GLY A 520 -2.95 -9.52 -23.31
CA GLY A 520 -2.09 -10.57 -23.84
C GLY A 520 -2.55 -11.96 -23.42
N ALA A 521 -2.13 -12.99 -24.17
CA ALA A 521 -2.57 -14.36 -23.88
C ALA A 521 -1.96 -14.90 -22.57
N GLY A 522 -2.76 -15.64 -21.79
CA GLY A 522 -2.38 -16.19 -20.49
C GLY A 522 -3.54 -16.20 -19.50
N SER A 523 -3.24 -16.24 -18.20
CA SER A 523 -4.22 -16.09 -17.13
C SER A 523 -3.77 -15.01 -16.14
N ALA A 524 -4.71 -14.21 -15.65
CA ALA A 524 -4.50 -13.19 -14.62
C ALA A 524 -5.69 -13.17 -13.65
N THR A 525 -5.41 -12.96 -12.37
CA THR A 525 -6.43 -12.77 -11.35
C THR A 525 -6.60 -11.28 -11.11
N ILE A 526 -7.84 -10.81 -11.21
CA ILE A 526 -8.24 -9.46 -10.81
C ILE A 526 -8.76 -9.52 -9.38
N THR A 527 -8.28 -8.64 -8.52
CA THR A 527 -8.71 -8.50 -7.12
C THR A 527 -9.35 -7.13 -6.93
N CYS A 528 -10.51 -7.11 -6.28
CA CYS A 528 -11.22 -5.92 -5.82
C CYS A 528 -11.25 -5.92 -4.29
N THR A 529 -10.70 -4.89 -3.64
CA THR A 529 -10.52 -4.83 -2.18
C THR A 529 -11.19 -3.58 -1.59
N ALA A 530 -11.86 -3.72 -0.46
CA ALA A 530 -12.46 -2.61 0.27
C ALA A 530 -11.41 -1.61 0.79
N SER A 531 -11.67 -0.31 0.62
CA SER A 531 -10.73 0.77 0.96
C SER A 531 -10.86 1.27 2.41
N ASP A 532 -11.73 0.67 3.21
CA ASP A 532 -12.03 1.04 4.60
C ASP A 532 -11.09 0.36 5.63
N GLY A 533 -10.11 -0.41 5.16
CA GLY A 533 -9.22 -1.19 6.02
C GLY A 533 -9.90 -2.39 6.71
N SER A 534 -11.00 -2.91 6.15
CA SER A 534 -11.60 -4.19 6.59
C SER A 534 -10.87 -5.43 6.07
N GLY A 535 -10.01 -5.28 5.05
CA GLY A 535 -9.32 -6.38 4.36
C GLY A 535 -10.23 -7.25 3.48
N LYS A 536 -11.52 -6.93 3.35
CA LYS A 536 -12.47 -7.70 2.54
C LYS A 536 -12.18 -7.50 1.06
N SER A 537 -12.18 -8.59 0.29
CA SER A 537 -11.93 -8.57 -1.14
C SER A 537 -12.68 -9.68 -1.87
N ALA A 538 -12.81 -9.51 -3.18
CA ALA A 538 -13.31 -10.52 -4.11
C ALA A 538 -12.36 -10.62 -5.31
N THR A 539 -12.36 -11.78 -5.98
CA THR A 539 -11.46 -12.07 -7.10
C THR A 539 -12.22 -12.59 -8.32
N CYS A 540 -11.67 -12.35 -9.51
CA CYS A 540 -12.09 -12.96 -10.76
C CYS A 540 -10.85 -13.45 -11.52
N VAL A 541 -10.87 -14.69 -12.00
CA VAL A 541 -9.83 -15.22 -12.89
C VAL A 541 -10.18 -14.86 -14.34
N VAL A 542 -9.23 -14.29 -15.07
CA VAL A 542 -9.37 -13.85 -16.45
C VAL A 542 -8.39 -14.64 -17.31
N THR A 543 -8.91 -15.59 -18.06
CA THR A 543 -8.16 -16.38 -19.04
C THR A 543 -8.29 -15.71 -20.41
N VAL A 544 -7.16 -15.31 -20.98
CA VAL A 544 -7.08 -14.61 -22.26
C VAL A 544 -6.45 -15.54 -23.30
N THR A 545 -7.18 -15.80 -24.38
CA THR A 545 -6.69 -16.51 -25.56
C THR A 545 -6.19 -15.52 -26.62
N PRO A 546 -5.24 -15.89 -27.49
CA PRO A 546 -4.82 -15.05 -28.60
C PRO A 546 -6.00 -14.68 -29.51
N ALA A 547 -6.05 -13.44 -29.98
CA ALA A 547 -7.01 -13.06 -31.01
C ALA A 547 -6.71 -13.82 -32.32
N ILE A 548 -7.74 -14.38 -32.95
CA ILE A 548 -7.58 -15.12 -34.21
C ILE A 548 -7.36 -14.12 -35.35
N VAL A 549 -6.12 -14.07 -35.86
CA VAL A 549 -5.77 -13.31 -37.05
C VAL A 549 -6.08 -14.17 -38.28
N LYS A 550 -7.19 -13.87 -38.95
CA LYS A 550 -7.53 -14.51 -40.23
C LYS A 550 -6.63 -14.02 -41.38
N ALA A 551 -6.44 -14.87 -42.37
CA ALA A 551 -5.78 -14.53 -43.62
C ALA A 551 -6.56 -13.43 -44.36
N THR A 552 -5.85 -12.38 -44.79
CA THR A 552 -6.39 -11.30 -45.63
C THR A 552 -6.14 -11.56 -47.12
N SER A 553 -5.09 -12.31 -47.47
CA SER A 553 -4.82 -12.77 -48.83
C SER A 553 -4.01 -14.07 -48.89
N VAL A 554 -4.08 -14.74 -50.04
CA VAL A 554 -3.20 -15.83 -50.46
C VAL A 554 -2.53 -15.38 -51.76
N LYS A 555 -1.23 -15.65 -51.93
CA LYS A 555 -0.49 -15.36 -53.16
C LYS A 555 0.27 -16.60 -53.63
N LEU A 556 0.21 -16.89 -54.93
CA LEU A 556 1.02 -17.93 -55.58
C LEU A 556 2.33 -17.36 -56.13
N ASN A 557 3.34 -18.21 -56.25
CA ASN A 557 4.61 -17.88 -56.91
C ASN A 557 4.50 -17.61 -58.42
N THR A 558 3.45 -18.12 -59.08
CA THR A 558 3.09 -17.78 -60.47
C THR A 558 1.57 -17.84 -60.68
N ASN A 559 1.06 -17.10 -61.66
CA ASN A 559 -0.35 -17.06 -62.07
C ASN A 559 -0.62 -17.70 -63.46
N LYS A 560 0.44 -18.03 -64.23
CA LYS A 560 0.31 -18.66 -65.55
C LYS A 560 1.47 -19.60 -65.85
N LEU A 561 1.17 -20.74 -66.46
CA LEU A 561 2.13 -21.73 -66.94
C LEU A 561 1.74 -22.33 -68.30
N ASN A 562 2.74 -22.59 -69.13
CA ASN A 562 2.64 -23.34 -70.38
C ASN A 562 3.60 -24.53 -70.29
N TRP A 563 3.09 -25.74 -70.10
CA TRP A 563 3.87 -26.98 -69.91
C TRP A 563 3.57 -27.99 -71.02
N THR A 564 4.44 -29.00 -71.16
CA THR A 564 4.14 -30.22 -71.92
C THR A 564 3.62 -31.33 -71.00
N VAL A 565 2.85 -32.28 -71.55
CA VAL A 565 2.46 -33.51 -70.84
C VAL A 565 3.67 -34.17 -70.18
N GLY A 566 3.50 -34.67 -68.95
CA GLY A 566 4.55 -35.29 -68.13
C GLY A 566 5.41 -34.32 -67.31
N LYS A 567 5.35 -33.00 -67.57
CA LYS A 567 6.11 -32.03 -66.77
C LYS A 567 5.54 -31.91 -65.34
N THR A 568 6.44 -31.79 -64.36
CA THR A 568 6.11 -31.59 -62.95
C THR A 568 6.80 -30.36 -62.38
N GLY A 569 6.31 -29.87 -61.24
CA GLY A 569 6.91 -28.75 -60.50
C GLY A 569 6.14 -28.44 -59.22
N THR A 570 6.73 -27.67 -58.31
CA THR A 570 6.12 -27.34 -57.01
C THR A 570 5.64 -25.89 -56.98
N PHE A 571 4.41 -25.69 -56.54
CA PHE A 571 3.84 -24.38 -56.24
C PHE A 571 4.01 -24.06 -54.76
N THR A 572 4.30 -22.80 -54.48
CA THR A 572 4.30 -22.27 -53.11
C THR A 572 3.22 -21.20 -52.98
N ALA A 573 2.55 -21.21 -51.82
CA ALA A 573 1.55 -20.23 -51.46
C ALA A 573 2.03 -19.45 -50.24
N THR A 574 1.89 -18.12 -50.29
CA THR A 574 2.15 -17.24 -49.15
C THR A 574 0.81 -16.74 -48.62
N VAL A 575 0.53 -17.02 -47.34
CA VAL A 575 -0.63 -16.49 -46.62
C VAL A 575 -0.22 -15.20 -45.92
N ALA A 576 -0.99 -14.13 -46.11
CA ALA A 576 -0.82 -12.86 -45.42
C ALA A 576 -2.03 -12.55 -44.52
N PRO A 577 -1.86 -11.83 -43.39
CA PRO A 577 -0.59 -11.30 -42.88
C PRO A 577 0.32 -12.41 -42.32
N SER A 578 1.61 -12.11 -42.13
CA SER A 578 2.61 -13.09 -41.67
C SER A 578 2.36 -13.61 -40.24
N ASN A 579 1.50 -12.96 -39.47
CA ASN A 579 1.01 -13.38 -38.15
C ASN A 579 -0.37 -14.05 -38.17
N ALA A 580 -0.90 -14.43 -39.34
CA ALA A 580 -2.14 -15.20 -39.45
C ALA A 580 -2.07 -16.47 -38.57
N SER A 581 -3.09 -16.69 -37.74
CA SER A 581 -3.10 -17.74 -36.71
C SER A 581 -3.15 -19.15 -37.30
N ASN A 582 -3.63 -19.28 -38.54
CA ASN A 582 -3.56 -20.51 -39.33
C ASN A 582 -3.02 -20.15 -40.73
N LYS A 583 -1.89 -20.75 -41.11
CA LYS A 583 -1.21 -20.56 -42.40
C LYS A 583 -1.39 -21.74 -43.36
N GLY A 584 -2.20 -22.73 -42.98
CA GLY A 584 -2.51 -23.87 -43.82
C GLY A 584 -3.24 -23.45 -45.10
N VAL A 585 -2.99 -24.18 -46.16
CA VAL A 585 -3.67 -24.01 -47.45
C VAL A 585 -4.16 -25.34 -47.99
N THR A 586 -5.21 -25.29 -48.81
CA THR A 586 -5.75 -26.42 -49.57
C THR A 586 -5.57 -26.17 -51.07
N TRP A 587 -5.31 -27.23 -51.83
CA TRP A 587 -5.10 -27.15 -53.28
C TRP A 587 -6.20 -27.90 -54.03
N LYS A 588 -6.62 -27.36 -55.18
CA LYS A 588 -7.61 -27.97 -56.06
C LYS A 588 -7.25 -27.75 -57.52
N SER A 589 -7.34 -28.80 -58.34
CA SER A 589 -7.33 -28.67 -59.80
C SER A 589 -8.76 -28.57 -60.34
N SER A 590 -8.98 -27.71 -61.34
CA SER A 590 -10.26 -27.65 -62.07
C SER A 590 -10.50 -28.88 -62.95
N ASN A 591 -9.45 -29.59 -63.37
CA ASN A 591 -9.56 -30.81 -64.16
C ASN A 591 -8.32 -31.70 -63.98
N THR A 592 -8.48 -32.80 -63.22
CA THR A 592 -7.42 -33.76 -62.92
C THR A 592 -6.93 -34.55 -64.13
N LYS A 593 -7.72 -34.63 -65.22
CA LYS A 593 -7.28 -35.23 -66.50
C LYS A 593 -6.28 -34.35 -67.26
N ILE A 594 -6.25 -33.04 -66.97
CA ILE A 594 -5.30 -32.09 -67.56
C ILE A 594 -4.10 -31.92 -66.62
N ALA A 595 -4.34 -31.69 -65.33
CA ALA A 595 -3.27 -31.61 -64.33
C ALA A 595 -3.75 -31.98 -62.92
N THR A 596 -2.91 -32.68 -62.16
CA THR A 596 -3.13 -32.95 -60.74
C THR A 596 -2.30 -32.03 -59.86
N VAL A 597 -2.75 -31.84 -58.61
CA VAL A 597 -2.03 -31.12 -57.55
C VAL A 597 -2.17 -31.89 -56.23
N SER A 598 -1.07 -32.05 -55.50
CA SER A 598 -1.03 -32.68 -54.17
C SER A 598 -1.31 -31.67 -53.04
N SER A 599 -1.51 -32.17 -51.82
CA SER A 599 -1.65 -31.37 -50.60
C SER A 599 -0.44 -30.45 -50.32
N ASN A 600 0.77 -30.83 -50.76
CA ASN A 600 1.98 -30.01 -50.65
C ASN A 600 2.29 -29.16 -51.91
N GLY A 601 1.32 -28.96 -52.80
CA GLY A 601 1.46 -28.05 -53.95
C GLY A 601 2.29 -28.59 -55.12
N LYS A 602 2.62 -29.88 -55.18
CA LYS A 602 3.28 -30.49 -56.35
C LYS A 602 2.27 -30.69 -57.47
N LEU A 603 2.51 -30.05 -58.61
CA LEU A 603 1.73 -30.19 -59.85
C LEU A 603 2.36 -31.22 -60.79
N THR A 604 1.49 -31.92 -61.52
CA THR A 604 1.83 -32.80 -62.64
C THR A 604 0.91 -32.50 -63.81
N ALA A 605 1.47 -32.22 -65.00
CA ALA A 605 0.71 -32.14 -66.25
C ALA A 605 0.41 -33.56 -66.77
N VAL A 606 -0.87 -33.91 -66.83
CA VAL A 606 -1.37 -35.26 -67.14
C VAL A 606 -1.85 -35.38 -68.59
N GLY A 607 -2.50 -34.36 -69.13
CA GLY A 607 -3.11 -34.40 -70.46
C GLY A 607 -3.24 -33.03 -71.10
N VAL A 608 -3.39 -33.00 -72.43
CA VAL A 608 -3.48 -31.76 -73.22
C VAL A 608 -4.77 -30.99 -72.89
N GLY A 609 -4.66 -29.66 -72.76
CA GLY A 609 -5.78 -28.77 -72.50
C GLY A 609 -5.39 -27.58 -71.62
N SER A 610 -6.40 -26.85 -71.14
CA SER A 610 -6.21 -25.78 -70.15
C SER A 610 -7.00 -26.07 -68.87
N GLY A 611 -6.40 -25.77 -67.74
CA GLY A 611 -7.01 -25.92 -66.42
C GLY A 611 -6.55 -24.82 -65.47
N THR A 612 -7.24 -24.69 -64.34
CA THR A 612 -6.87 -23.75 -63.26
C THR A 612 -6.55 -24.53 -62.01
N ILE A 613 -5.43 -24.21 -61.38
CA ILE A 613 -5.10 -24.65 -60.02
C ILE A 613 -5.47 -23.54 -59.05
N THR A 614 -6.26 -23.87 -58.03
CA THR A 614 -6.68 -22.96 -56.97
C THR A 614 -6.02 -23.36 -55.65
N CYS A 615 -5.54 -22.37 -54.91
CA CYS A 615 -5.03 -22.51 -53.55
C CYS A 615 -5.86 -21.64 -52.61
N THR A 616 -6.39 -22.20 -51.53
CA THR A 616 -7.32 -21.53 -50.59
C THR A 616 -6.82 -21.64 -49.16
N ALA A 617 -6.89 -20.56 -48.39
CA ALA A 617 -6.53 -20.56 -46.97
C ALA A 617 -7.47 -21.45 -46.13
N SER A 618 -6.89 -22.25 -45.24
CA SER A 618 -7.62 -23.24 -44.41
C SER A 618 -8.22 -22.65 -43.13
N ASP A 619 -8.18 -21.33 -42.94
CA ASP A 619 -8.61 -20.62 -41.73
C ASP A 619 -10.07 -20.13 -41.76
N GLY A 620 -10.82 -20.46 -42.82
CA GLY A 620 -12.18 -19.98 -43.03
C GLY A 620 -12.27 -18.48 -43.31
N SER A 621 -11.21 -17.87 -43.87
CA SER A 621 -11.25 -16.50 -44.43
C SER A 621 -11.84 -16.44 -45.84
N GLY A 622 -11.93 -17.57 -46.54
CA GLY A 622 -12.35 -17.67 -47.94
C GLY A 622 -11.33 -17.11 -48.95
N LYS A 623 -10.12 -16.71 -48.51
CA LYS A 623 -9.11 -16.14 -49.40
C LYS A 623 -8.44 -17.23 -50.24
N SER A 624 -8.33 -16.97 -51.55
CA SER A 624 -7.73 -17.89 -52.50
C SER A 624 -6.92 -17.17 -53.58
N ALA A 625 -6.06 -17.93 -54.25
CA ALA A 625 -5.34 -17.51 -55.46
C ALA A 625 -5.35 -18.62 -56.51
N THR A 626 -5.30 -18.23 -57.78
CA THR A 626 -5.44 -19.14 -58.92
C THR A 626 -4.27 -19.01 -59.90
N CYS A 627 -3.84 -20.13 -60.48
CA CYS A 627 -2.92 -20.18 -61.59
C CYS A 627 -3.53 -20.91 -62.78
N THR A 628 -3.47 -20.30 -63.97
CA THR A 628 -3.86 -20.95 -65.22
C THR A 628 -2.71 -21.81 -65.76
N LEU A 629 -3.00 -23.06 -66.09
CA LEU A 629 -2.03 -24.01 -66.66
C LEU A 629 -2.54 -24.47 -68.02
N THR A 630 -1.75 -24.22 -69.06
CA THR A 630 -1.95 -24.79 -70.40
C THR A 630 -0.96 -25.92 -70.60
N VAL A 631 -1.45 -27.09 -71.03
CA VAL A 631 -0.66 -28.28 -71.30
C VAL A 631 -0.75 -28.62 -72.79
N THR A 632 0.39 -28.74 -73.46
CA THR A 632 0.51 -29.17 -74.86
C THR A 632 1.23 -30.52 -74.97
N ASN A 633 1.16 -31.16 -76.14
CA ASN A 633 2.05 -32.29 -76.42
C ASN A 633 3.50 -31.82 -76.58
N PRO A 634 4.50 -32.64 -76.21
CA PRO A 634 5.88 -32.41 -76.61
C PRO A 634 6.01 -32.45 -78.14
N LEU A 635 6.85 -31.59 -78.70
CA LEU A 635 7.12 -31.56 -80.14
C LEU A 635 7.86 -32.83 -80.57
N THR A 636 7.35 -33.49 -81.61
CA THR A 636 7.99 -34.68 -82.20
C THR A 636 8.88 -34.24 -83.36
N LYS A 637 10.20 -34.42 -83.23
CA LYS A 637 11.15 -34.11 -84.31
C LYS A 637 11.12 -35.15 -85.42
N VAL A 638 11.52 -34.73 -86.62
CA VAL A 638 11.82 -35.60 -87.77
C VAL A 638 13.01 -36.50 -87.42
N THR A 639 12.88 -37.79 -87.74
CA THR A 639 13.95 -38.79 -87.57
C THR A 639 14.51 -39.28 -88.89
N SER A 640 13.75 -39.17 -90.00
CA SER A 640 14.18 -39.55 -91.35
C SER A 640 13.61 -38.65 -92.45
N VAL A 641 14.38 -38.51 -93.53
CA VAL A 641 13.99 -37.94 -94.82
C VAL A 641 14.44 -38.92 -95.90
N ALA A 642 13.62 -39.17 -96.92
CA ALA A 642 13.93 -40.06 -98.03
C ALA A 642 13.44 -39.47 -99.37
N LEU A 643 14.18 -39.74 -100.45
CA LEU A 643 13.81 -39.42 -101.83
C LEU A 643 13.36 -40.68 -102.58
N ASN A 644 12.49 -40.51 -103.58
CA ASN A 644 12.00 -41.60 -104.43
C ASN A 644 13.05 -42.22 -105.38
N THR A 645 14.22 -41.60 -105.54
CA THR A 645 15.36 -42.17 -106.26
C THR A 645 16.67 -41.61 -105.71
N ALA A 646 17.72 -42.43 -105.76
CA ALA A 646 19.08 -42.03 -105.42
C ALA A 646 19.89 -41.55 -106.64
N ASN A 647 19.51 -41.93 -107.86
CA ASN A 647 20.28 -41.60 -109.08
C ASN A 647 19.36 -41.28 -110.27
N LEU A 648 19.79 -40.35 -111.12
CA LEU A 648 19.12 -39.97 -112.36
C LEU A 648 20.13 -39.78 -113.50
N ASN A 649 19.96 -40.51 -114.61
CA ASN A 649 20.80 -40.40 -115.81
C ASN A 649 19.96 -39.79 -116.94
N TRP A 650 20.16 -38.51 -117.22
CA TRP A 650 19.33 -37.71 -118.14
C TRP A 650 20.16 -37.14 -119.30
N THR A 651 19.48 -36.68 -120.35
CA THR A 651 20.06 -35.80 -121.37
C THR A 651 19.74 -34.34 -121.00
N VAL A 652 20.56 -33.39 -121.49
CA VAL A 652 20.29 -31.94 -121.34
C VAL A 652 18.85 -31.62 -121.76
N GLY A 653 18.16 -30.78 -120.99
CA GLY A 653 16.78 -30.36 -121.22
C GLY A 653 15.69 -31.22 -120.58
N LYS A 654 16.01 -32.39 -120.00
CA LYS A 654 15.01 -33.18 -119.24
C LYS A 654 14.62 -32.52 -117.91
N THR A 655 13.37 -32.69 -117.53
CA THR A 655 12.79 -32.23 -116.26
C THR A 655 12.06 -33.35 -115.53
N GLY A 656 11.97 -33.25 -114.20
CA GLY A 656 11.16 -34.13 -113.35
C GLY A 656 10.89 -33.49 -112.00
N THR A 657 10.32 -34.24 -111.06
CA THR A 657 10.04 -33.80 -109.68
C THR A 657 10.33 -34.94 -108.72
N PHE A 658 10.95 -34.64 -107.59
CA PHE A 658 11.15 -35.61 -106.51
C PHE A 658 9.89 -35.76 -105.64
N THR A 659 9.65 -36.96 -105.14
CA THR A 659 8.72 -37.23 -104.04
C THR A 659 9.53 -37.46 -102.77
N VAL A 660 9.12 -36.82 -101.67
CA VAL A 660 9.82 -36.87 -100.38
C VAL A 660 8.96 -37.53 -99.31
N THR A 661 9.54 -38.47 -98.58
CA THR A 661 8.93 -39.07 -97.39
C THR A 661 9.64 -38.56 -96.14
N VAL A 662 8.89 -38.03 -95.18
CA VAL A 662 9.42 -37.52 -93.89
C VAL A 662 8.84 -38.35 -92.75
N GLY A 663 9.72 -38.95 -91.95
CA GLY A 663 9.35 -39.79 -90.81
C GLY A 663 9.76 -39.17 -89.46
N PRO A 664 9.04 -39.44 -88.36
CA PRO A 664 7.80 -40.22 -88.28
C PRO A 664 6.59 -39.42 -88.81
N SER A 665 5.47 -40.12 -89.09
CA SER A 665 4.25 -39.52 -89.64
C SER A 665 3.56 -38.52 -88.70
N ASN A 666 3.91 -38.51 -87.41
CA ASN A 666 3.46 -37.54 -86.41
C ASN A 666 4.49 -36.43 -86.10
N ALA A 667 5.58 -36.31 -86.88
CA ALA A 667 6.52 -35.19 -86.75
C ALA A 667 5.80 -33.84 -86.82
N SER A 668 6.07 -32.96 -85.85
CA SER A 668 5.33 -31.71 -85.66
C SER A 668 5.63 -30.64 -86.71
N ASN A 669 6.71 -30.79 -87.47
CA ASN A 669 7.02 -30.02 -88.67
C ASN A 669 7.60 -30.98 -89.73
N LYS A 670 6.93 -31.10 -90.88
CA LYS A 670 7.33 -31.97 -92.00
C LYS A 670 7.92 -31.20 -93.19
N GLY A 671 8.18 -29.89 -93.04
CA GLY A 671 8.77 -29.07 -94.08
C GLY A 671 10.17 -29.57 -94.47
N VAL A 672 10.52 -29.36 -95.74
CA VAL A 672 11.86 -29.68 -96.27
C VAL A 672 12.39 -28.55 -97.14
N THR A 673 13.72 -28.49 -97.28
CA THR A 673 14.46 -27.51 -98.08
C THR A 673 15.39 -28.21 -99.07
N TRP A 674 15.60 -27.60 -100.23
CA TRP A 674 16.33 -28.19 -101.36
C TRP A 674 17.60 -27.43 -101.70
N LYS A 675 18.64 -28.16 -102.14
CA LYS A 675 19.90 -27.59 -102.65
C LYS A 675 20.46 -28.44 -103.79
N SER A 676 21.05 -27.82 -104.81
CA SER A 676 21.91 -28.49 -105.79
C SER A 676 23.38 -28.17 -105.51
N SER A 677 24.27 -29.14 -105.71
CA SER A 677 25.73 -28.90 -105.67
C SER A 677 26.24 -28.13 -106.88
N ASN A 678 25.55 -28.20 -108.03
CA ASN A 678 25.90 -27.47 -109.25
C ASN A 678 24.66 -27.21 -110.12
N THR A 679 24.10 -26.01 -110.00
CA THR A 679 22.91 -25.56 -110.74
C THR A 679 23.11 -25.49 -112.26
N LYS A 680 24.35 -25.29 -112.73
CA LYS A 680 24.69 -25.29 -114.17
C LYS A 680 24.58 -26.69 -114.81
N VAL A 681 24.60 -27.75 -114.00
CA VAL A 681 24.36 -29.14 -114.44
C VAL A 681 22.93 -29.54 -114.16
N ALA A 682 22.45 -29.38 -112.92
CA ALA A 682 21.07 -29.66 -112.55
C ALA A 682 20.53 -28.65 -111.52
N THR A 683 19.42 -27.99 -111.83
CA THR A 683 18.75 -27.01 -110.95
C THR A 683 17.51 -27.62 -110.31
N VAL A 684 17.42 -27.53 -108.98
CA VAL A 684 16.25 -27.92 -108.18
C VAL A 684 15.54 -26.68 -107.62
N TYR A 685 14.22 -26.73 -107.55
CA TYR A 685 13.36 -25.67 -107.02
C TYR A 685 12.76 -26.05 -105.65
N ALA A 686 12.21 -25.07 -104.92
CA ALA A 686 11.69 -25.27 -103.56
C ALA A 686 10.58 -26.34 -103.44
N ASN A 687 9.86 -26.64 -104.52
CA ASN A 687 8.84 -27.69 -104.60
C ASN A 687 9.38 -29.07 -105.04
N GLY A 688 10.70 -29.26 -105.09
CA GLY A 688 11.33 -30.52 -105.51
C GLY A 688 11.35 -30.75 -107.03
N LYS A 689 10.89 -29.79 -107.86
CA LYS A 689 11.06 -29.85 -109.33
C LYS A 689 12.54 -29.73 -109.69
N LEU A 690 13.00 -30.52 -110.66
CA LEU A 690 14.38 -30.66 -111.11
C LEU A 690 14.48 -30.46 -112.64
N THR A 691 15.53 -29.79 -113.11
CA THR A 691 15.85 -29.60 -114.54
C THR A 691 17.32 -29.90 -114.81
N ALA A 692 17.62 -30.71 -115.82
CA ALA A 692 18.98 -30.92 -116.35
C ALA A 692 19.36 -29.78 -117.31
N VAL A 693 20.35 -28.99 -116.93
CA VAL A 693 20.73 -27.72 -117.57
C VAL A 693 21.96 -27.88 -118.48
N GLY A 694 22.93 -28.69 -118.08
CA GLY A 694 24.20 -28.86 -118.80
C GLY A 694 24.85 -30.20 -118.50
N ALA A 695 25.75 -30.67 -119.37
CA ALA A 695 26.40 -31.95 -119.22
C ALA A 695 27.36 -31.97 -118.01
N GLY A 696 27.40 -33.10 -117.28
CA GLY A 696 28.18 -33.25 -116.04
C GLY A 696 27.43 -34.06 -114.98
N SER A 697 27.84 -33.93 -113.71
CA SER A 697 27.13 -34.52 -112.57
C SER A 697 26.90 -33.49 -111.45
N ALA A 698 25.74 -33.58 -110.79
CA ALA A 698 25.36 -32.73 -109.65
C ALA A 698 24.56 -33.53 -108.62
N THR A 699 24.76 -33.23 -107.34
CA THR A 699 24.03 -33.84 -106.23
C THR A 699 22.94 -32.90 -105.75
N ILE A 700 21.72 -33.40 -105.68
CA ILE A 700 20.56 -32.73 -105.10
C ILE A 700 20.40 -33.21 -103.66
N THR A 701 20.25 -32.29 -102.70
CA THR A 701 20.03 -32.57 -101.28
C THR A 701 18.67 -32.04 -100.84
N CYS A 702 17.93 -32.83 -100.06
CA CYS A 702 16.67 -32.47 -99.41
C CYS A 702 16.82 -32.61 -97.89
N THR A 703 16.58 -31.55 -97.12
CA THR A 703 16.84 -31.50 -95.67
C THR A 703 15.59 -31.06 -94.89
N ALA A 704 15.32 -31.69 -93.74
CA ALA A 704 14.19 -31.36 -92.86
C ALA A 704 14.33 -29.98 -92.20
N SER A 705 13.23 -29.22 -92.17
CA SER A 705 13.18 -27.83 -91.69
C SER A 705 12.94 -27.68 -90.18
N ASP A 706 12.84 -28.78 -89.43
CA ASP A 706 12.55 -28.79 -87.98
C ASP A 706 13.80 -28.70 -87.08
N GLY A 707 14.98 -28.55 -87.67
CA GLY A 707 16.25 -28.56 -86.94
C GLY A 707 16.62 -29.95 -86.39
N SER A 708 16.14 -31.04 -86.99
CA SER A 708 16.62 -32.41 -86.73
C SER A 708 17.94 -32.75 -87.45
N GLY A 709 18.31 -31.98 -88.47
CA GLY A 709 19.49 -32.22 -89.30
C GLY A 709 19.36 -33.41 -90.27
N LYS A 710 18.17 -34.00 -90.43
CA LYS A 710 17.95 -35.16 -91.30
C LYS A 710 17.84 -34.74 -92.77
N SER A 711 18.49 -35.48 -93.66
CA SER A 711 18.51 -35.21 -95.10
C SER A 711 18.65 -36.47 -95.95
N ALA A 712 18.30 -36.35 -97.23
CA ALA A 712 18.53 -37.35 -98.27
C ALA A 712 19.10 -36.69 -99.54
N THR A 713 19.78 -37.48 -100.38
CA THR A 713 20.45 -37.00 -101.58
C THR A 713 20.12 -37.83 -102.82
N CYS A 714 20.24 -37.22 -104.00
CA CYS A 714 20.19 -37.88 -105.30
C CYS A 714 21.27 -37.32 -106.22
N VAL A 715 22.01 -38.19 -106.92
CA VAL A 715 23.01 -37.78 -107.93
C VAL A 715 22.35 -37.75 -109.31
N VAL A 716 22.54 -36.64 -110.02
CA VAL A 716 21.97 -36.36 -111.34
C VAL A 716 23.12 -36.22 -112.33
N THR A 717 23.24 -37.18 -113.24
CA THR A 717 24.24 -37.21 -114.32
C THR A 717 23.57 -36.87 -115.64
N VAL A 718 24.15 -35.93 -116.38
CA VAL A 718 23.57 -35.33 -117.58
C VAL A 718 24.51 -35.50 -118.78
N THR A 719 24.00 -36.05 -119.89
CA THR A 719 24.73 -36.23 -121.15
C THR A 719 24.27 -35.27 -122.27
N PRO A 720 25.13 -34.95 -123.26
CA PRO A 720 24.75 -34.13 -124.42
C PRO A 720 23.65 -34.77 -125.31
N ALA A 721 22.99 -33.94 -126.11
CA ALA A 721 21.98 -34.40 -127.09
C ALA A 721 22.62 -34.84 -128.42
N ILE A 722 22.01 -35.82 -129.09
CA ILE A 722 22.48 -36.39 -130.37
C ILE A 722 21.88 -35.59 -131.55
N VAL A 723 22.70 -35.25 -132.55
CA VAL A 723 22.28 -34.53 -133.78
C VAL A 723 22.34 -35.48 -134.98
N LYS A 724 21.20 -35.76 -135.61
CA LYS A 724 21.13 -36.58 -136.83
C LYS A 724 21.40 -35.78 -138.12
N ALA A 725 21.83 -36.48 -139.16
CA ALA A 725 21.93 -35.97 -140.52
C ALA A 725 20.55 -35.62 -141.08
N THR A 726 20.49 -34.57 -141.90
CA THR A 726 19.26 -34.03 -142.50
C THR A 726 19.25 -34.18 -144.02
N SER A 727 20.42 -34.30 -144.68
CA SER A 727 20.53 -34.58 -146.11
C SER A 727 21.83 -35.27 -146.50
N VAL A 728 21.78 -35.97 -147.65
CA VAL A 728 22.95 -36.48 -148.40
C VAL A 728 22.86 -35.91 -149.82
N LYS A 729 23.99 -35.53 -150.43
CA LYS A 729 24.04 -35.03 -151.82
C LYS A 729 25.17 -35.71 -152.60
N LEU A 730 24.93 -35.99 -153.89
CA LEU A 730 25.92 -36.52 -154.85
C LEU A 730 26.48 -35.40 -155.76
N ASN A 731 27.69 -35.63 -156.29
CA ASN A 731 28.34 -34.74 -157.26
C ASN A 731 27.74 -34.77 -158.67
N THR A 732 27.01 -35.81 -159.06
CA THR A 732 26.16 -35.84 -160.27
C THR A 732 24.98 -36.79 -160.09
N ASN A 733 23.90 -36.60 -160.86
CA ASN A 733 22.62 -37.31 -160.76
C ASN A 733 22.17 -38.03 -162.05
N LYS A 734 22.89 -37.86 -163.18
CA LYS A 734 22.67 -38.65 -164.40
C LYS A 734 23.98 -38.88 -165.16
N LEU A 735 24.18 -40.10 -165.67
CA LEU A 735 25.32 -40.51 -166.48
C LEU A 735 24.86 -41.36 -167.68
N ASN A 736 25.38 -41.07 -168.87
CA ASN A 736 25.19 -41.88 -170.09
C ASN A 736 26.57 -42.35 -170.56
N TRP A 737 26.88 -43.64 -170.44
CA TRP A 737 28.21 -44.22 -170.71
C TRP A 737 28.13 -45.36 -171.74
N THR A 738 29.28 -45.73 -172.32
CA THR A 738 29.46 -46.99 -173.05
C THR A 738 29.96 -48.09 -172.12
N VAL A 739 29.80 -49.36 -172.51
CA VAL A 739 30.25 -50.52 -171.72
C VAL A 739 31.76 -50.43 -171.41
N GLY A 740 32.15 -50.76 -170.18
CA GLY A 740 33.55 -50.73 -169.71
C GLY A 740 34.00 -49.41 -169.10
N LYS A 741 33.25 -48.30 -169.25
CA LYS A 741 33.63 -47.01 -168.66
C LYS A 741 33.55 -47.03 -167.12
N THR A 742 34.50 -46.37 -166.45
CA THR A 742 34.54 -46.24 -164.99
C THR A 742 34.59 -44.76 -164.54
N GLY A 743 34.24 -44.51 -163.28
CA GLY A 743 34.30 -43.19 -162.64
C GLY A 743 34.06 -43.29 -161.14
N THR A 744 33.88 -42.16 -160.43
CA THR A 744 33.70 -42.16 -158.96
C THR A 744 32.70 -41.09 -158.55
N PHE A 745 31.77 -41.43 -157.63
CA PHE A 745 30.93 -40.45 -156.94
C PHE A 745 31.59 -39.95 -155.65
N THR A 746 31.21 -38.74 -155.26
CA THR A 746 31.52 -38.14 -153.96
C THR A 746 30.20 -37.75 -153.29
N ALA A 747 30.07 -38.04 -151.99
CA ALA A 747 28.86 -37.73 -151.22
C ALA A 747 29.16 -36.76 -150.07
N THR A 748 28.23 -35.88 -149.75
CA THR A 748 28.33 -34.92 -148.63
C THR A 748 27.12 -35.04 -147.71
N VAL A 749 27.34 -35.07 -146.39
CA VAL A 749 26.30 -35.20 -145.36
C VAL A 749 26.19 -33.88 -144.57
N ALA A 750 24.96 -33.39 -144.37
CA ALA A 750 24.66 -32.19 -143.60
C ALA A 750 23.68 -32.50 -142.45
N PRO A 751 23.64 -31.71 -141.35
CA PRO A 751 24.50 -30.56 -141.05
C PRO A 751 25.94 -30.96 -140.69
N SER A 752 26.85 -29.99 -140.70
CA SER A 752 28.28 -30.23 -140.41
C SER A 752 28.57 -30.67 -138.97
N ASN A 753 27.61 -30.51 -138.04
CA ASN A 753 27.68 -31.00 -136.67
C ASN A 753 26.86 -32.30 -136.43
N ALA A 754 26.40 -32.97 -137.49
CA ALA A 754 25.78 -34.29 -137.37
C ALA A 754 26.74 -35.26 -136.64
N SER A 755 26.23 -35.95 -135.63
CA SER A 755 27.03 -36.80 -134.72
C SER A 755 27.60 -38.05 -135.42
N ASN A 756 27.11 -38.39 -136.60
CA ASN A 756 27.67 -39.40 -137.50
C ASN A 756 27.51 -38.92 -138.96
N LYS A 757 28.58 -39.05 -139.76
CA LYS A 757 28.68 -38.57 -141.16
C LYS A 757 28.96 -39.67 -142.18
N GLY A 758 28.93 -40.94 -141.78
CA GLY A 758 29.17 -42.07 -142.69
C GLY A 758 28.08 -42.20 -143.77
N VAL A 759 28.44 -42.80 -144.91
CA VAL A 759 27.50 -43.14 -146.00
C VAL A 759 27.71 -44.56 -146.52
N THR A 760 26.69 -45.11 -147.18
CA THR A 760 26.69 -46.44 -147.80
C THR A 760 26.15 -46.38 -149.23
N TRP A 761 26.62 -47.26 -150.13
CA TRP A 761 26.32 -47.22 -151.57
C TRP A 761 25.67 -48.52 -152.07
N ARG A 762 24.79 -48.41 -153.07
CA ARG A 762 24.11 -49.55 -153.72
C ARG A 762 23.78 -49.24 -155.18
N SER A 763 23.84 -50.25 -156.06
CA SER A 763 23.27 -50.20 -157.41
C SER A 763 21.91 -50.90 -157.47
N SER A 764 21.00 -50.42 -158.31
CA SER A 764 19.74 -51.08 -158.62
C SER A 764 19.88 -52.23 -159.63
N ASN A 765 20.94 -52.22 -160.46
CA ASN A 765 21.20 -53.29 -161.44
C ASN A 765 22.71 -53.41 -161.69
N THR A 766 23.35 -54.33 -160.98
CA THR A 766 24.81 -54.58 -161.05
C THR A 766 25.26 -55.17 -162.38
N LYS A 767 24.38 -55.77 -163.18
CA LYS A 767 24.70 -56.23 -164.54
C LYS A 767 24.84 -55.07 -165.53
N VAL A 768 24.28 -53.90 -165.20
CA VAL A 768 24.41 -52.67 -166.01
C VAL A 768 25.48 -51.74 -165.44
N ALA A 769 25.44 -51.45 -164.14
CA ALA A 769 26.48 -50.66 -163.47
C ALA A 769 26.69 -51.12 -162.02
N THR A 770 27.94 -51.32 -161.62
CA THR A 770 28.32 -51.60 -160.22
C THR A 770 28.78 -50.33 -159.51
N VAL A 771 28.68 -50.32 -158.18
CA VAL A 771 29.27 -49.31 -157.29
C VAL A 771 29.95 -50.00 -156.11
N SER A 772 31.14 -49.56 -155.74
CA SER A 772 31.87 -50.02 -154.55
C SER A 772 31.50 -49.23 -153.29
N SER A 773 31.91 -49.70 -152.12
CA SER A 773 31.72 -49.03 -150.82
C SER A 773 32.37 -47.64 -150.73
N ASN A 774 33.39 -47.36 -151.55
CA ASN A 774 34.02 -46.04 -151.69
C ASN A 774 33.51 -45.22 -152.90
N GLY A 775 32.38 -45.59 -153.50
CA GLY A 775 31.69 -44.80 -154.53
C GLY A 775 32.24 -44.93 -155.96
N LYS A 776 33.17 -45.84 -156.25
CA LYS A 776 33.67 -46.09 -157.61
C LYS A 776 32.63 -46.87 -158.42
N LEU A 777 32.34 -46.37 -159.63
CA LEU A 777 31.41 -46.95 -160.60
C LEU A 777 32.14 -47.64 -161.76
N THR A 778 31.51 -48.71 -162.26
CA THR A 778 31.87 -49.36 -163.53
C THR A 778 30.58 -49.64 -164.32
N ALA A 779 30.53 -49.24 -165.59
CA ALA A 779 29.52 -49.70 -166.55
C ALA A 779 29.87 -51.11 -167.04
N VAL A 780 28.99 -52.07 -166.78
CA VAL A 780 29.22 -53.52 -166.99
C VAL A 780 28.49 -54.04 -168.22
N GLY A 781 27.31 -53.49 -168.56
CA GLY A 781 26.49 -53.99 -169.67
C GLY A 781 25.40 -53.00 -170.06
N VAL A 782 24.89 -53.15 -171.29
CA VAL A 782 23.89 -52.25 -171.87
C VAL A 782 22.57 -52.30 -171.10
N GLY A 783 21.98 -51.13 -170.81
CA GLY A 783 20.72 -51.00 -170.08
C GLY A 783 20.66 -49.74 -169.22
N SER A 784 19.84 -49.75 -168.16
CA SER A 784 19.82 -48.69 -167.15
C SER A 784 19.91 -49.25 -165.72
N ALA A 785 20.55 -48.46 -164.85
CA ALA A 785 20.70 -48.69 -163.42
C ALA A 785 20.55 -47.36 -162.67
N THR A 786 20.28 -47.42 -161.37
CA THR A 786 20.33 -46.26 -160.47
C THR A 786 21.26 -46.58 -159.32
N ILE A 787 22.20 -45.69 -159.04
CA ILE A 787 23.06 -45.76 -157.87
C ILE A 787 22.46 -44.92 -156.74
N THR A 788 22.46 -45.44 -155.52
CA THR A 788 21.95 -44.79 -154.31
C THR A 788 23.04 -44.68 -153.26
N CYS A 789 23.11 -43.54 -152.58
CA CYS A 789 24.01 -43.26 -151.45
C CYS A 789 23.22 -42.80 -150.23
N THR A 790 23.33 -43.50 -149.09
CA THR A 790 22.49 -43.30 -147.89
C THR A 790 23.33 -43.02 -146.64
N ALA A 791 22.91 -42.09 -145.77
CA ALA A 791 23.56 -41.77 -144.50
C ALA A 791 23.44 -42.91 -143.48
N SER A 792 24.55 -43.21 -142.79
CA SER A 792 24.69 -44.34 -141.86
C SER A 792 24.21 -44.06 -140.43
N ASP A 793 23.67 -42.89 -140.13
CA ASP A 793 23.25 -42.46 -138.79
C ASP A 793 21.79 -42.86 -138.45
N GLY A 794 21.12 -43.59 -139.35
CA GLY A 794 19.71 -43.93 -139.20
C GLY A 794 18.77 -42.72 -139.33
N SER A 795 19.18 -41.66 -140.04
CA SER A 795 18.28 -40.57 -140.49
C SER A 795 17.43 -40.95 -141.71
N GLY A 796 17.81 -42.00 -142.43
CA GLY A 796 17.15 -42.44 -143.67
C GLY A 796 17.39 -41.52 -144.87
N LYS A 797 18.31 -40.56 -144.78
CA LYS A 797 18.58 -39.59 -145.86
C LYS A 797 19.50 -40.18 -146.91
N TYR A 798 19.15 -40.00 -148.19
CA TYR A 798 19.91 -40.53 -149.33
C TYR A 798 19.84 -39.62 -150.55
N ALA A 799 20.71 -39.88 -151.52
CA ALA A 799 20.68 -39.29 -152.87
C ALA A 799 20.94 -40.37 -153.92
N THR A 800 20.46 -40.15 -155.15
CA THR A 800 20.55 -41.12 -156.25
C THR A 800 21.12 -40.51 -157.54
N CYS A 801 21.67 -41.36 -158.40
CA CYS A 801 22.08 -41.03 -159.76
C CYS A 801 21.62 -42.11 -160.74
N ALA A 802 20.93 -41.72 -161.81
CA ALA A 802 20.61 -42.62 -162.92
C ALA A 802 21.83 -42.86 -163.80
N VAL A 803 22.04 -44.09 -164.25
CA VAL A 803 23.15 -44.49 -165.13
C VAL A 803 22.57 -45.30 -166.28
N THR A 804 22.69 -44.77 -167.50
CA THR A 804 22.35 -45.48 -168.74
C THR A 804 23.63 -45.91 -169.43
N VAL A 805 23.67 -47.17 -169.87
CA VAL A 805 24.82 -47.75 -170.58
C VAL A 805 24.36 -48.21 -171.96
N ILE A 806 25.08 -47.78 -173.00
CA ILE A 806 24.87 -48.19 -174.40
C ILE A 806 26.07 -49.00 -174.92
N LYS A 807 25.94 -49.62 -176.10
CA LYS A 807 27.05 -50.37 -176.72
C LYS A 807 28.25 -49.47 -176.96
#